data_AF-A0A3D4JDY9-F1
#
_entry.id   AF-A0A3D4JDY9-F1
#
_cell.length_a   1.000
_cell.length_b   1.000
_cell.length_c   1.000
_cell.angle_alpha   90.00
_cell.angle_beta   90.00
_cell.angle_gamma   90.00
#
_symmetry.space_group_name_H-M   'P 1'
#
loop_
_entity.id
_entity.type
_entity.pdbx_description
1 polymer ?
#
loop_
_entity_poly.entity_id
_entity_poly.type
_entity_poly.pdbx_seq_one_letter_code
_entity_poly.pdbx_strand_id
1 'polypeptide(L)'
;LSRTNEIANIKNAITNSMPVNLFGENGIGKTSLLRYISHLTETKKFNDGVIYLIANGEERGDLLQLIFDSFYTSNQNQKPTDAQLREDLKNIQALIIVDDLTLKREDTAFLLDALPNSTFIFASIERSLWGEGQPIGLDGLPEKEALLLFERELGREIKDDEKESALQICKILLYHPLRILQTASMIREDGISIPQAFATLTKTLTQSPVLEATLSKTNETQKKILSLLAVAGGFALTREHLQKLAGSLNFDTDMNPLLAKGFVSANGASFSLSGEAVASLVRMWDLSGWEDALIGHFSNWLQTAPQDMLVDQVASTLFYLIQRAGEKKQWKHVITIGRKLEQIYALKKKWEGWLKILNLLRMAASALKDKFLEGWVTHQLGSRAMCMGSKIQATELLNQALKIRKAIGDKPGLQVTQHNLNVLANLPVPNNASSLKSTSIRRFMIIGGITSVVVITALLIVAGVVFLPALLNPTEISPPTEVPTDIPTDIPQPTETITLIPTVNLLTPTIEVTSTNTVAPTITPRPPIVLYDFVARADEAIWETIKLEGTFLEDTKNYRFVENPDQDFTTFQEVMDGANVAYIGWISSPPIEDGSIHKQVLLVFTHGKSRLSYANGYYDLSNIRLQSGDRFEAEVGHVYPNPEDLPLPYDIEFQVFFVGEGSSGLIEVQEVVLLGEVTEYLDGKTTKFSFDIPKNLHGRSGFFVLKVFSGEDVGFSWGVWLRAQLIGYSIRQ
;
A
#
# COMPACT_ATOMS: atom_id res chain seq x y z
N LEU A 1 20.45 -17.65 1.65
CA LEU A 1 20.20 -18.66 2.72
C LEU A 1 18.97 -19.46 2.31
N SER A 2 19.02 -20.78 2.50
CA SER A 2 18.11 -21.86 2.07
C SER A 2 16.63 -21.52 1.80
N ARG A 3 16.36 -20.84 0.68
CA ARG A 3 15.04 -20.69 0.05
C ARG A 3 14.91 -21.69 -1.11
N THR A 4 15.46 -22.89 -0.93
CA THR A 4 15.72 -23.83 -2.02
C THR A 4 14.42 -24.31 -2.67
N ASN A 5 13.37 -24.52 -1.86
CA ASN A 5 12.05 -24.93 -2.34
C ASN A 5 11.39 -23.80 -3.13
N GLU A 6 11.43 -22.57 -2.61
CA GLU A 6 10.87 -21.39 -3.27
C GLU A 6 11.61 -21.10 -4.57
N ILE A 7 12.94 -21.18 -4.58
CA ILE A 7 13.76 -21.03 -5.79
C ILE A 7 13.44 -22.13 -6.81
N ALA A 8 13.31 -23.39 -6.38
CA ALA A 8 12.96 -24.49 -7.28
C ALA A 8 11.56 -24.30 -7.90
N ASN A 9 10.60 -23.86 -7.11
CA ASN A 9 9.25 -23.52 -7.56
C ASN A 9 9.28 -22.38 -8.59
N ILE A 10 10.05 -21.32 -8.33
CA ILE A 10 10.19 -20.18 -9.26
C ILE A 10 10.89 -20.60 -10.55
N LYS A 11 11.95 -21.42 -10.48
CA LYS A 11 12.61 -21.98 -11.67
C LYS A 11 11.64 -22.78 -12.53
N ASN A 12 10.81 -23.61 -11.90
CA ASN A 12 9.80 -24.40 -12.60
C ASN A 12 8.74 -23.48 -13.26
N ALA A 13 8.24 -22.49 -12.51
CA ALA A 13 7.28 -21.51 -13.03
C ALA A 13 7.84 -20.74 -14.24
N ILE A 14 9.06 -20.22 -14.11
CA ILE A 14 9.78 -19.54 -15.19
C ILE A 14 9.92 -20.46 -16.39
N THR A 15 10.33 -21.72 -16.19
CA THR A 15 10.49 -22.70 -17.29
C THR A 15 9.18 -22.92 -18.04
N ASN A 16 8.06 -23.00 -17.32
CA ASN A 16 6.72 -23.21 -17.90
C ASN A 16 6.01 -21.90 -18.32
N SER A 17 6.68 -20.75 -18.25
CA SER A 17 6.11 -19.42 -18.54
C SER A 17 4.87 -19.11 -17.68
N MET A 18 4.82 -19.62 -16.45
CA MET A 18 3.72 -19.34 -15.52
C MET A 18 4.02 -18.07 -14.71
N PRO A 19 3.06 -17.13 -14.60
CA PRO A 19 3.20 -16.00 -13.70
C PRO A 19 3.42 -16.45 -12.26
N VAL A 20 4.20 -15.69 -11.50
CA VAL A 20 4.48 -15.97 -10.08
C VAL A 20 4.02 -14.78 -9.24
N ASN A 21 3.39 -15.06 -8.10
CA ASN A 21 3.21 -14.07 -7.06
C ASN A 21 3.95 -14.50 -5.80
N LEU A 22 5.01 -13.76 -5.50
CA LEU A 22 5.81 -13.89 -4.29
C LEU A 22 5.23 -12.96 -3.21
N PHE A 23 4.61 -13.51 -2.17
CA PHE A 23 3.94 -12.70 -1.14
C PHE A 23 4.44 -13.03 0.26
N GLY A 24 4.23 -12.14 1.22
CA GLY A 24 4.68 -12.29 2.60
C GLY A 24 4.96 -10.94 3.26
N GLU A 25 5.22 -10.95 4.56
CA GLU A 25 5.43 -9.72 5.35
C GLU A 25 6.57 -8.83 4.83
N ASN A 26 6.53 -7.54 5.17
CA ASN A 26 7.62 -6.62 4.87
C ASN A 26 8.90 -7.02 5.61
N GLY A 27 10.02 -7.12 4.88
CA GLY A 27 11.28 -7.57 5.46
C GLY A 27 11.50 -9.10 5.47
N ILE A 28 10.55 -9.89 4.96
CA ILE A 28 10.71 -11.36 4.86
C ILE A 28 11.73 -11.83 3.82
N GLY A 29 12.22 -10.90 2.98
CA GLY A 29 13.27 -11.16 1.99
C GLY A 29 12.81 -11.26 0.52
N LYS A 30 11.60 -10.79 0.18
CA LYS A 30 11.06 -10.77 -1.19
C LYS A 30 12.03 -10.13 -2.19
N THR A 31 12.41 -8.87 -1.98
CA THR A 31 13.36 -8.13 -2.83
C THR A 31 14.71 -8.84 -2.97
N SER A 32 15.25 -9.39 -1.88
CA SER A 32 16.52 -10.14 -1.91
C SER A 32 16.41 -11.40 -2.79
N LEU A 33 15.27 -12.08 -2.72
CA LEU A 33 14.99 -13.26 -3.56
C LEU A 33 14.78 -12.86 -5.02
N LEU A 34 14.03 -11.79 -5.32
CA LEU A 34 13.84 -11.28 -6.68
C LEU A 34 15.16 -10.89 -7.36
N ARG A 35 16.06 -10.20 -6.64
CA ARG A 35 17.41 -9.87 -7.14
C ARG A 35 18.26 -11.10 -7.42
N TYR A 36 18.07 -12.18 -6.67
CA TYR A 36 18.73 -13.45 -7.01
C TYR A 36 18.10 -14.09 -8.27
N ILE A 37 16.77 -14.05 -8.37
CA ILE A 37 16.01 -14.61 -9.49
C ILE A 37 16.35 -13.92 -10.82
N SER A 38 16.58 -12.61 -10.83
CA SER A 38 16.93 -11.87 -12.06
C SER A 38 18.20 -12.37 -12.74
N HIS A 39 19.04 -13.13 -12.03
CA HIS A 39 20.30 -13.70 -12.55
C HIS A 39 20.25 -15.22 -12.77
N LEU A 40 19.08 -15.87 -12.64
CA LEU A 40 18.95 -17.29 -12.90
C LEU A 40 19.19 -17.63 -14.38
N THR A 41 19.77 -18.80 -14.65
CA THR A 41 20.01 -19.27 -16.02
C THR A 41 18.73 -19.42 -16.83
N GLU A 42 17.64 -19.79 -16.17
CA GLU A 42 16.30 -20.00 -16.71
C GLU A 42 15.71 -18.71 -17.29
N THR A 43 16.16 -17.53 -16.85
CA THR A 43 15.70 -16.23 -17.40
C THR A 43 16.27 -15.95 -18.79
N LYS A 44 17.30 -16.67 -19.23
CA LYS A 44 17.90 -16.49 -20.56
C LYS A 44 17.00 -16.97 -21.71
N LYS A 45 15.88 -17.63 -21.42
CA LYS A 45 14.93 -18.10 -22.44
C LYS A 45 14.09 -16.97 -23.07
N PHE A 46 14.01 -15.83 -22.40
CA PHE A 46 13.19 -14.70 -22.83
C PHE A 46 13.96 -13.85 -23.86
N ASN A 47 13.44 -13.79 -25.09
CA ASN A 47 14.12 -13.15 -26.22
C ASN A 47 14.26 -11.63 -26.04
N ASP A 48 13.29 -11.00 -25.37
CA ASP A 48 13.28 -9.56 -25.12
C ASP A 48 13.87 -9.21 -23.74
N GLY A 49 14.50 -10.18 -23.07
CA GLY A 49 15.28 -9.98 -21.85
C GLY A 49 14.47 -9.98 -20.55
N VAL A 50 15.07 -9.38 -19.52
CA VAL A 50 14.52 -9.31 -18.16
C VAL A 50 14.40 -7.85 -17.75
N ILE A 51 13.21 -7.44 -17.32
CA ILE A 51 12.95 -6.11 -16.77
C ILE A 51 12.71 -6.26 -15.27
N TYR A 52 13.39 -5.42 -14.48
CA TYR A 52 13.15 -5.27 -13.06
C TYR A 52 12.56 -3.89 -12.80
N LEU A 53 11.32 -3.84 -12.33
CA LEU A 53 10.59 -2.62 -11.97
C LEU A 53 10.31 -2.61 -10.47
N ILE A 54 10.34 -1.43 -9.88
CA ILE A 54 9.83 -1.20 -8.53
C ILE A 54 8.51 -0.45 -8.70
N ALA A 55 7.40 -1.06 -8.27
CA ALA A 55 6.08 -0.47 -8.41
C ALA A 55 5.88 0.72 -7.49
N ASN A 56 6.40 0.72 -6.24
CA ASN A 56 6.40 1.89 -5.33
C ASN A 56 5.03 2.60 -5.23
N GLY A 57 3.94 1.83 -5.22
CA GLY A 57 2.57 2.35 -5.15
C GLY A 57 2.02 2.96 -6.45
N GLU A 58 2.69 2.79 -7.59
CA GLU A 58 2.19 3.25 -8.89
C GLU A 58 0.87 2.56 -9.25
N GLU A 59 -0.01 3.32 -9.90
CA GLU A 59 -1.27 2.79 -10.41
C GLU A 59 -1.06 1.94 -11.65
N ARG A 60 -2.03 1.06 -11.95
CA ARG A 60 -1.96 0.11 -13.06
C ARG A 60 -1.59 0.75 -14.40
N GLY A 61 -2.27 1.84 -14.78
CA GLY A 61 -2.04 2.46 -16.09
C GLY A 61 -0.71 3.19 -16.21
N ASP A 62 -0.10 3.57 -15.07
CA ASP A 62 1.22 4.20 -15.01
C ASP A 62 2.32 3.13 -14.96
N LEU A 63 2.08 2.00 -14.28
CA LEU A 63 2.96 0.84 -14.33
C LEU A 63 3.00 0.21 -15.72
N LEU A 64 1.86 0.10 -16.42
CA LEU A 64 1.84 -0.37 -17.81
C LEU A 64 2.60 0.60 -18.73
N GLN A 65 2.46 1.90 -18.51
CA GLN A 65 3.22 2.91 -19.26
C GLN A 65 4.73 2.77 -19.01
N LEU A 66 5.15 2.48 -17.77
CA LEU A 66 6.55 2.24 -17.42
C LEU A 66 7.11 0.97 -18.09
N ILE A 67 6.31 -0.10 -18.15
CA ILE A 67 6.66 -1.33 -18.90
C ILE A 67 6.83 -0.99 -20.39
N PHE A 68 5.90 -0.23 -20.96
CA PHE A 68 5.97 0.18 -22.37
C PHE A 68 7.23 1.01 -22.67
N ASP A 69 7.52 2.02 -21.84
CA ASP A 69 8.69 2.89 -22.01
C ASP A 69 10.03 2.13 -21.82
N SER A 70 10.00 0.92 -21.26
CA SER A 70 11.18 0.05 -21.14
C SER A 70 11.53 -0.67 -22.46
N PHE A 71 10.55 -0.84 -23.37
CA PHE A 71 10.75 -1.48 -24.68
C PHE A 71 10.73 -0.48 -25.84
N TYR A 72 9.98 0.60 -25.69
CA TYR A 72 9.71 1.54 -26.77
C TYR A 72 10.12 2.96 -26.38
N THR A 73 10.79 3.64 -27.32
CA THR A 73 10.92 5.09 -27.28
C THR A 73 9.73 5.70 -28.02
N SER A 74 8.85 6.40 -27.30
CA SER A 74 7.73 7.10 -27.95
C SER A 74 8.26 8.30 -28.74
N ASN A 75 8.28 8.19 -30.08
CA ASN A 75 8.54 9.34 -30.96
C ASN A 75 7.33 10.30 -31.06
N GLN A 76 6.15 9.83 -30.64
CA GLN A 76 4.89 10.57 -30.70
C GLN A 76 4.45 10.98 -29.30
N ASN A 77 4.05 12.23 -29.13
CA ASN A 77 3.71 12.84 -27.84
C ASN A 77 2.27 12.57 -27.38
N GLN A 78 1.69 11.44 -27.78
CA GLN A 78 0.36 10.98 -27.38
C GLN A 78 0.54 9.67 -26.61
N LYS A 79 -0.14 9.49 -25.47
CA LYS A 79 -0.16 8.19 -24.79
C LYS A 79 -0.81 7.18 -25.74
N PRO A 80 -0.17 6.05 -26.05
CA PRO A 80 -0.87 4.98 -26.75
C PRO A 80 -2.11 4.59 -25.94
N THR A 81 -3.23 4.45 -26.63
CA THR A 81 -4.46 3.95 -26.02
C THR A 81 -4.23 2.55 -25.44
N ASP A 82 -5.02 2.11 -24.47
CA ASP A 82 -4.90 0.76 -23.91
C ASP A 82 -4.92 -0.33 -25.00
N ALA A 83 -5.69 -0.13 -26.08
CA ALA A 83 -5.71 -1.02 -27.23
C ALA A 83 -4.38 -1.02 -28.01
N GLN A 84 -3.75 0.14 -28.19
CA GLN A 84 -2.44 0.25 -28.83
C GLN A 84 -1.32 -0.32 -27.95
N LEU A 85 -1.32 -0.02 -26.63
CA LEU A 85 -0.37 -0.62 -25.69
C LEU A 85 -0.46 -2.15 -25.74
N ARG A 86 -1.67 -2.71 -25.73
CA ARG A 86 -1.88 -4.15 -25.86
C ARG A 86 -1.37 -4.69 -27.19
N GLU A 87 -1.65 -4.03 -28.30
CA GLU A 87 -1.20 -4.49 -29.63
C GLU A 87 0.33 -4.46 -29.75
N ASP A 88 0.97 -3.37 -29.30
CA ASP A 88 2.42 -3.20 -29.34
C ASP A 88 3.11 -4.21 -28.41
N LEU A 89 2.61 -4.39 -27.19
CA LEU A 89 3.22 -5.27 -26.20
C LEU A 89 2.90 -6.76 -26.37
N LYS A 90 1.87 -7.11 -27.16
CA LYS A 90 1.41 -8.49 -27.33
C LYS A 90 2.49 -9.48 -27.73
N ASN A 91 3.44 -9.05 -28.58
CA ASN A 91 4.46 -9.92 -29.13
C ASN A 91 5.76 -9.95 -28.30
N ILE A 92 5.83 -9.16 -27.22
CA ILE A 92 6.99 -9.12 -26.34
C ILE A 92 7.07 -10.40 -25.52
N GLN A 93 8.26 -11.00 -25.51
CA GLN A 93 8.65 -12.22 -24.82
C GLN A 93 9.74 -11.90 -23.80
N ALA A 94 9.35 -11.24 -22.70
CA ALA A 94 10.24 -10.84 -21.61
C ALA A 94 9.85 -11.50 -20.28
N LEU A 95 10.79 -11.49 -19.33
CA LEU A 95 10.50 -11.69 -17.92
C LEU A 95 10.33 -10.33 -17.25
N ILE A 96 9.15 -10.06 -16.70
CA ILE A 96 8.84 -8.80 -16.03
C ILE A 96 8.76 -9.05 -14.53
N ILE A 97 9.76 -8.58 -13.80
CA ILE A 97 9.82 -8.63 -12.35
C ILE A 97 9.31 -7.29 -11.82
N VAL A 98 8.24 -7.33 -11.04
CA VAL A 98 7.65 -6.15 -10.40
C VAL A 98 7.74 -6.32 -8.89
N ASP A 99 8.62 -5.55 -8.27
CA ASP A 99 8.81 -5.51 -6.82
C ASP A 99 7.88 -4.47 -6.18
N ASP A 100 7.54 -4.69 -4.91
CA ASP A 100 6.69 -3.79 -4.09
C ASP A 100 5.33 -3.44 -4.72
N LEU A 101 4.63 -4.47 -5.23
CA LEU A 101 3.32 -4.35 -5.85
C LEU A 101 2.22 -4.15 -4.79
N THR A 102 1.45 -3.09 -4.95
CA THR A 102 0.25 -2.77 -4.15
C THR A 102 -1.06 -2.94 -4.93
N LEU A 103 -0.99 -3.30 -6.22
CA LEU A 103 -2.16 -3.49 -7.08
C LEU A 103 -3.01 -4.67 -6.62
N LYS A 104 -4.33 -4.51 -6.77
CA LYS A 104 -5.30 -5.56 -6.50
C LYS A 104 -5.33 -6.59 -7.63
N ARG A 105 -6.08 -7.67 -7.42
CA ARG A 105 -6.20 -8.80 -8.35
C ARG A 105 -6.58 -8.39 -9.78
N GLU A 106 -7.65 -7.61 -9.91
CA GLU A 106 -8.19 -7.20 -11.23
C GLU A 106 -7.15 -6.42 -12.03
N ASP A 107 -6.44 -5.52 -11.34
CA ASP A 107 -5.41 -4.70 -11.97
C ASP A 107 -4.18 -5.52 -12.38
N THR A 108 -3.84 -6.54 -11.60
CA THR A 108 -2.74 -7.46 -11.91
C THR A 108 -3.07 -8.34 -13.11
N ALA A 109 -4.31 -8.85 -13.20
CA ALA A 109 -4.78 -9.63 -14.36
C ALA A 109 -4.69 -8.82 -15.66
N PHE A 110 -5.04 -7.53 -15.61
CA PHE A 110 -4.90 -6.65 -16.76
C PHE A 110 -3.46 -6.53 -17.27
N LEU A 111 -2.46 -6.53 -16.37
CA LEU A 111 -1.05 -6.49 -16.78
C LEU A 111 -0.64 -7.79 -17.48
N LEU A 112 -1.13 -8.94 -17.01
CA LEU A 112 -0.93 -10.23 -17.68
C LEU A 112 -1.54 -10.24 -19.09
N ASP A 113 -2.79 -9.76 -19.21
CA ASP A 113 -3.50 -9.66 -20.49
C ASP A 113 -2.82 -8.71 -21.48
N ALA A 114 -2.09 -7.71 -20.99
CA ALA A 114 -1.39 -6.75 -21.83
C ALA A 114 -0.13 -7.33 -22.47
N LEU A 115 0.52 -8.31 -21.84
CA LEU A 115 1.73 -8.97 -22.34
C LEU A 115 1.59 -10.50 -22.29
N PRO A 116 0.68 -11.11 -23.07
CA PRO A 116 0.34 -12.53 -22.98
C PRO A 116 1.50 -13.49 -23.32
N ASN A 117 2.53 -13.01 -24.01
CA ASN A 117 3.73 -13.80 -24.36
C ASN A 117 4.91 -13.58 -23.39
N SER A 118 4.76 -12.69 -22.41
CA SER A 118 5.73 -12.45 -21.35
C SER A 118 5.35 -13.19 -20.08
N THR A 119 6.31 -13.36 -19.16
CA THR A 119 6.06 -13.95 -17.85
C THR A 119 6.28 -12.90 -16.77
N PHE A 120 5.40 -12.86 -15.78
CA PHE A 120 5.49 -11.92 -14.66
C PHE A 120 5.91 -12.59 -13.36
N ILE A 121 6.70 -11.87 -12.56
CA ILE A 121 6.94 -12.17 -11.15
C ILE A 121 6.56 -10.93 -10.35
N PHE A 122 5.47 -11.02 -9.60
CA PHE A 122 5.00 -9.95 -8.72
C PHE A 122 5.43 -10.22 -7.28
N ALA A 123 6.11 -9.28 -6.63
CA ALA A 123 6.27 -9.30 -5.19
C ALA A 123 5.31 -8.33 -4.50
N SER A 124 4.56 -8.81 -3.51
CA SER A 124 3.55 -8.05 -2.79
C SER A 124 3.52 -8.43 -1.31
N ILE A 125 2.83 -7.64 -0.48
CA ILE A 125 2.62 -8.01 0.93
C ILE A 125 1.64 -9.19 0.99
N GLU A 126 0.51 -9.03 0.33
CA GLU A 126 -0.56 -10.02 0.26
C GLU A 126 -0.61 -10.69 -1.10
N ARG A 127 -1.38 -11.77 -1.21
CA ARG A 127 -1.54 -12.48 -2.47
C ARG A 127 -2.33 -11.64 -3.49
N SER A 128 -1.69 -11.27 -4.60
CA SER A 128 -2.30 -10.50 -5.69
C SER A 128 -2.79 -11.36 -6.86
N LEU A 129 -2.19 -12.55 -7.09
CA LEU A 129 -2.60 -13.46 -8.16
C LEU A 129 -3.53 -14.58 -7.68
N TRP A 130 -4.67 -14.74 -8.34
CA TRP A 130 -5.67 -15.76 -8.04
C TRP A 130 -6.06 -16.51 -9.33
N GLY A 131 -5.83 -17.83 -9.36
CA GLY A 131 -6.08 -18.67 -10.54
C GLY A 131 -4.84 -18.78 -11.44
N GLU A 132 -4.60 -17.78 -12.30
CA GLU A 132 -3.53 -17.77 -13.29
C GLU A 132 -2.19 -17.30 -12.67
N GLY A 133 -1.52 -18.21 -11.99
CA GLY A 133 -0.19 -17.98 -11.48
C GLY A 133 0.16 -18.86 -10.29
N GLN A 134 1.44 -19.04 -10.04
CA GLN A 134 1.96 -19.80 -8.93
C GLN A 134 2.12 -18.89 -7.71
N PRO A 135 1.28 -19.04 -6.66
CA PRO A 135 1.46 -18.31 -5.41
C PRO A 135 2.63 -18.93 -4.64
N ILE A 136 3.56 -18.10 -4.17
CA ILE A 136 4.69 -18.51 -3.34
C ILE A 136 4.71 -17.60 -2.12
N GLY A 137 4.22 -18.13 -1.01
CA GLY A 137 4.29 -17.47 0.29
C GLY A 137 5.71 -17.57 0.84
N LEU A 138 6.22 -16.46 1.37
CA LEU A 138 7.45 -16.43 2.14
C LEU A 138 7.10 -16.29 3.62
N ASP A 139 7.52 -17.28 4.39
CA ASP A 139 7.48 -17.28 5.85
C ASP A 139 8.88 -17.10 6.45
N GLY A 140 8.99 -17.19 7.77
CA GLY A 140 10.27 -17.19 8.48
C GLY A 140 11.28 -18.19 7.92
N LEU A 141 12.56 -17.93 8.12
CA LEU A 141 13.61 -18.85 7.68
C LEU A 141 13.54 -20.16 8.48
N PRO A 142 13.99 -21.28 7.91
CA PRO A 142 14.19 -22.48 8.70
C PRO A 142 15.20 -22.20 9.83
N GLU A 143 15.01 -22.87 10.96
CA GLU A 143 15.72 -22.57 12.22
C GLU A 143 17.25 -22.47 12.07
N LYS A 144 17.85 -23.42 11.36
CA LYS A 144 19.29 -23.46 11.13
C LYS A 144 19.77 -22.23 10.37
N GLU A 145 19.07 -21.85 9.30
CA GLU A 145 19.37 -20.68 8.49
C GLU A 145 19.11 -19.37 9.23
N ALA A 146 18.11 -19.33 10.10
CA ALA A 146 17.83 -18.19 10.97
C ALA A 146 18.99 -17.93 11.94
N LEU A 147 19.51 -18.99 12.58
CA LEU A 147 20.68 -18.89 13.46
C LEU A 147 21.94 -18.49 12.68
N LEU A 148 22.17 -19.04 11.48
CA LEU A 148 23.28 -18.62 10.62
C LEU A 148 23.17 -17.14 10.21
N LEU A 149 21.96 -16.66 9.93
CA LEU A 149 21.72 -15.23 9.65
C LEU A 149 22.04 -14.38 10.88
N PHE A 150 21.63 -14.83 12.06
CA PHE A 150 21.88 -14.18 13.34
C PHE A 150 23.39 -14.05 13.61
N GLU A 151 24.15 -15.15 13.50
CA GLU A 151 25.61 -15.16 13.68
C GLU A 151 26.33 -14.23 12.71
N ARG A 152 25.93 -14.28 11.44
CA ARG A 152 26.51 -13.45 10.39
C ARG A 152 26.38 -11.97 10.71
N GLU A 153 25.19 -11.54 11.15
CA GLU A 153 24.94 -10.13 11.48
C GLU A 153 25.54 -9.72 12.83
N LEU A 154 25.58 -10.65 13.80
CA LEU A 154 26.25 -10.46 15.07
C LEU A 154 27.76 -10.22 14.90
N GLY A 155 28.36 -10.76 13.82
CA GLY A 155 29.78 -10.61 13.49
C GLY A 155 30.70 -11.55 14.29
N ARG A 156 30.13 -12.51 15.02
CA ARG A 156 30.83 -13.56 15.77
C ARG A 156 29.94 -14.79 15.91
N GLU A 157 30.55 -15.91 16.23
CA GLU A 157 29.83 -17.15 16.57
C GLU A 157 29.05 -17.00 17.89
N ILE A 158 27.91 -17.69 17.97
CA ILE A 158 27.12 -17.80 19.21
C ILE A 158 27.82 -18.78 20.15
N LYS A 159 28.08 -18.36 21.39
CA LYS A 159 28.73 -19.20 22.40
C LYS A 159 27.77 -20.30 22.88
N ASP A 160 28.31 -21.40 23.39
CA ASP A 160 27.50 -22.55 23.84
C ASP A 160 26.46 -22.18 24.91
N ASP A 161 26.78 -21.28 25.83
CA ASP A 161 25.89 -20.76 26.86
C ASP A 161 24.83 -19.77 26.34
N GLU A 162 25.02 -19.22 25.14
CA GLU A 162 24.10 -18.28 24.49
C GLU A 162 23.13 -18.96 23.51
N LYS A 163 23.42 -20.20 23.07
CA LYS A 163 22.67 -20.92 22.02
C LYS A 163 21.16 -21.00 22.29
N GLU A 164 20.78 -21.37 23.51
CA GLU A 164 19.36 -21.47 23.87
C GLU A 164 18.66 -20.10 23.79
N SER A 165 19.31 -19.04 24.29
CA SER A 165 18.74 -17.69 24.21
C SER A 165 18.62 -17.21 22.76
N ALA A 166 19.63 -17.47 21.92
CA ALA A 166 19.60 -17.11 20.50
C ALA A 166 18.46 -17.82 19.75
N LEU A 167 18.25 -19.11 20.05
CA LEU A 167 17.15 -19.89 19.48
C LEU A 167 15.79 -19.35 19.92
N GLN A 168 15.61 -19.06 21.22
CA GLN A 168 14.36 -18.50 21.73
C GLN A 168 14.08 -17.11 21.16
N ILE A 169 15.11 -16.27 20.98
CA ILE A 169 14.96 -14.98 20.26
C ILE A 169 14.46 -15.24 18.84
N CYS A 170 15.11 -16.10 18.06
CA CYS A 170 14.69 -16.39 16.69
C CYS A 170 13.24 -16.88 16.63
N LYS A 171 12.82 -17.70 17.60
CA LYS A 171 11.45 -18.20 17.72
C LYS A 171 10.43 -17.10 18.02
N ILE A 172 10.70 -16.20 18.99
CA ILE A 172 9.83 -15.04 19.29
C ILE A 172 9.68 -14.13 18.07
N LEU A 173 10.75 -13.99 17.27
CA LEU A 173 10.75 -13.21 16.05
C LEU A 173 10.13 -13.95 14.85
N LEU A 174 9.53 -15.13 15.06
CA LEU A 174 8.95 -16.00 14.03
C LEU A 174 9.95 -16.33 12.90
N TYR A 175 11.23 -16.39 13.24
CA TYR A 175 12.33 -16.57 12.31
C TYR A 175 12.36 -15.53 11.16
N HIS A 176 11.80 -14.34 11.39
CA HIS A 176 11.66 -13.28 10.40
C HIS A 176 13.04 -12.63 10.10
N PRO A 177 13.54 -12.65 8.84
CA PRO A 177 14.89 -12.19 8.49
C PRO A 177 15.23 -10.78 8.94
N LEU A 178 14.37 -9.79 8.65
CA LEU A 178 14.66 -8.42 9.03
C LEU A 178 14.70 -8.23 10.55
N ARG A 179 13.83 -8.90 11.29
CA ARG A 179 13.79 -8.79 12.76
C ARG A 179 15.00 -9.46 13.40
N ILE A 180 15.45 -10.59 12.83
CA ILE A 180 16.70 -11.27 13.21
C ILE A 180 17.89 -10.33 12.98
N LEU A 181 17.99 -9.74 11.79
CA LEU A 181 19.06 -8.80 11.45
C LEU A 181 19.05 -7.63 12.44
N GLN A 182 17.92 -6.95 12.60
CA GLN A 182 17.78 -5.82 13.52
C GLN A 182 18.15 -6.18 14.97
N THR A 183 17.77 -7.38 15.43
CA THR A 183 18.10 -7.84 16.79
C THR A 183 19.59 -8.13 16.95
N ALA A 184 20.20 -8.84 16.00
CA ALA A 184 21.62 -9.13 16.03
C ALA A 184 22.46 -7.85 15.93
N SER A 185 22.07 -6.91 15.06
CA SER A 185 22.68 -5.59 14.98
C SER A 185 22.48 -4.80 16.28
N MET A 186 21.29 -4.80 16.89
CA MET A 186 21.07 -4.16 18.19
C MET A 186 21.99 -4.73 19.27
N ILE A 187 22.15 -6.05 19.35
CA ILE A 187 23.06 -6.71 20.29
C ILE A 187 24.50 -6.25 20.08
N ARG A 188 24.95 -6.21 18.83
CA ARG A 188 26.29 -5.77 18.44
C ARG A 188 26.54 -4.30 18.78
N GLU A 189 25.65 -3.41 18.34
CA GLU A 189 25.79 -1.96 18.50
C GLU A 189 25.64 -1.51 19.97
N ASP A 190 24.76 -2.16 20.74
CA ASP A 190 24.55 -1.80 22.15
C ASP A 190 25.52 -2.53 23.10
N GLY A 191 26.31 -3.49 22.61
CA GLY A 191 27.29 -4.24 23.39
C GLY A 191 26.67 -5.09 24.51
N ILE A 192 25.42 -5.54 24.35
CA ILE A 192 24.70 -6.37 25.34
C ILE A 192 24.89 -7.87 25.04
N SER A 193 24.66 -8.74 26.02
CA SER A 193 24.69 -10.19 25.78
C SER A 193 23.39 -10.70 25.15
N ILE A 194 23.45 -11.86 24.48
CA ILE A 194 22.26 -12.50 23.88
C ILE A 194 21.18 -12.80 24.96
N PRO A 195 21.53 -13.34 26.16
CA PRO A 195 20.54 -13.52 27.22
C PRO A 195 19.91 -12.20 27.73
N GLN A 196 20.67 -11.10 27.79
CA GLN A 196 20.13 -9.79 28.16
C GLN A 196 19.16 -9.24 27.11
N ALA A 197 19.47 -9.43 25.83
CA ALA A 197 18.58 -9.06 24.73
C ALA A 197 17.29 -9.89 24.77
N PHE A 198 17.39 -11.20 24.98
CA PHE A 198 16.23 -12.07 25.17
C PHE A 198 15.32 -11.58 26.30
N ALA A 199 15.89 -11.31 27.48
CA ALA A 199 15.14 -10.78 28.61
C ALA A 199 14.45 -9.42 28.32
N THR A 200 15.06 -8.59 27.48
CA THR A 200 14.49 -7.30 27.05
C THR A 200 13.31 -7.50 26.11
N LEU A 201 13.46 -8.38 25.11
CA LEU A 201 12.42 -8.69 24.13
C LEU A 201 11.21 -9.41 24.76
N THR A 202 11.40 -10.17 25.84
CA THR A 202 10.28 -10.83 26.55
C THR A 202 9.49 -9.88 27.47
N LYS A 203 10.04 -8.71 27.79
CA LYS A 203 9.36 -7.72 28.64
C LYS A 203 8.44 -6.79 27.85
N THR A 204 8.63 -6.70 26.54
CA THR A 204 7.83 -5.87 25.64
C THR A 204 6.60 -6.66 25.19
N LEU A 205 5.40 -6.13 25.44
CA LEU A 205 4.10 -6.79 25.17
C LEU A 205 3.52 -6.40 23.80
N THR A 206 4.36 -6.06 22.84
CA THR A 206 3.96 -5.31 21.65
C THR A 206 4.28 -6.03 20.36
N GLN A 207 3.71 -5.55 19.25
CA GLN A 207 3.85 -6.16 17.92
C GLN A 207 5.27 -6.00 17.33
N SER A 208 6.13 -5.14 17.90
CA SER A 208 7.50 -4.93 17.40
C SER A 208 8.51 -4.70 18.54
N PRO A 209 8.84 -5.75 19.32
CA PRO A 209 9.66 -5.66 20.53
C PRO A 209 11.10 -5.15 20.26
N VAL A 210 11.66 -5.44 19.09
CA VAL A 210 13.01 -5.00 18.69
C VAL A 210 13.06 -3.48 18.46
N LEU A 211 12.02 -2.94 17.81
CA LEU A 211 11.89 -1.50 17.57
C LEU A 211 11.78 -0.78 18.91
N GLU A 212 10.91 -1.22 19.81
CA GLU A 212 10.71 -0.56 21.11
C GLU A 212 11.97 -0.55 21.98
N ALA A 213 12.67 -1.68 22.04
CA ALA A 213 13.95 -1.75 22.74
C ALA A 213 14.95 -0.74 22.16
N THR A 214 14.97 -0.55 20.85
CA THR A 214 15.81 0.45 20.20
C THR A 214 15.35 1.87 20.50
N LEU A 215 14.05 2.15 20.38
CA LEU A 215 13.45 3.46 20.61
C LEU A 215 13.68 3.97 22.04
N SER A 216 13.67 3.10 23.05
CA SER A 216 13.96 3.47 24.44
C SER A 216 15.35 4.11 24.65
N LYS A 217 16.29 3.87 23.73
CA LYS A 217 17.66 4.39 23.77
C LYS A 217 17.91 5.52 22.78
N THR A 218 16.90 5.93 22.01
CA THR A 218 17.04 6.99 21.01
C THR A 218 17.17 8.36 21.66
N ASN A 219 18.14 9.14 21.19
CA ASN A 219 18.30 10.53 21.59
C ASN A 219 17.23 11.43 20.93
N GLU A 220 17.12 12.69 21.37
CA GLU A 220 16.11 13.61 20.84
C GLU A 220 16.26 13.83 19.33
N THR A 221 17.48 13.98 18.81
CA THR A 221 17.72 14.14 17.35
C THR A 221 17.26 12.90 16.57
N GLN A 222 17.55 11.70 17.06
CA GLN A 222 17.11 10.43 16.48
C GLN A 222 15.60 10.31 16.48
N LYS A 223 14.92 10.73 17.55
CA LYS A 223 13.45 10.81 17.57
C LYS A 223 12.94 11.73 16.47
N LYS A 224 13.53 12.93 16.28
CA LYS A 224 13.13 13.83 15.18
C LYS A 224 13.30 13.17 13.81
N ILE A 225 14.44 12.50 13.56
CA ILE A 225 14.68 11.78 12.30
C ILE A 225 13.61 10.72 12.07
N LEU A 226 13.35 9.87 13.07
CA LEU A 226 12.38 8.79 12.99
C LEU A 226 10.96 9.32 12.79
N SER A 227 10.58 10.39 13.50
CA SER A 227 9.29 11.05 13.29
C SER A 227 9.15 11.58 11.87
N LEU A 228 10.16 12.26 11.34
CA LEU A 228 10.15 12.81 9.98
C LEU A 228 10.04 11.72 8.91
N LEU A 229 10.79 10.62 9.07
CA LEU A 229 10.71 9.49 8.15
C LEU A 229 9.38 8.73 8.29
N ALA A 230 8.79 8.67 9.49
CA ALA A 230 7.50 8.04 9.72
C ALA A 230 6.37 8.84 9.06
N VAL A 231 6.35 10.16 9.24
CA VAL A 231 5.35 11.03 8.58
C VAL A 231 5.59 11.19 7.08
N ALA A 232 6.73 10.74 6.56
CA ALA A 232 6.95 10.58 5.13
C ALA A 232 6.28 9.31 4.56
N GLY A 233 5.61 8.49 5.39
CA GLY A 233 4.80 7.34 4.94
C GLY A 233 5.63 6.18 4.38
N GLY A 234 6.91 6.08 4.75
CA GLY A 234 7.84 5.09 4.18
C GLY A 234 8.55 5.57 2.90
N PHE A 235 8.16 6.71 2.34
CA PHE A 235 8.89 7.33 1.24
C PHE A 235 10.16 8.03 1.73
N ALA A 236 11.16 8.11 0.84
CA ALA A 236 12.48 8.55 1.25
C ALA A 236 12.58 10.09 1.40
N LEU A 237 13.35 10.53 2.40
CA LEU A 237 13.80 11.91 2.55
C LEU A 237 15.29 12.02 2.25
N THR A 238 15.70 13.07 1.55
CA THR A 238 17.12 13.32 1.28
C THR A 238 17.83 13.81 2.55
N ARG A 239 19.14 13.60 2.60
CA ARG A 239 20.05 14.17 3.61
C ARG A 239 19.78 15.66 3.86
N GLU A 240 19.62 16.44 2.80
CA GLU A 240 19.45 17.89 2.90
C GLU A 240 18.14 18.26 3.63
N HIS A 241 17.03 17.59 3.31
CA HIS A 241 15.75 17.86 3.96
C HIS A 241 15.75 17.42 5.43
N LEU A 242 16.35 16.28 5.74
CA LEU A 242 16.50 15.83 7.12
C LEU A 242 17.35 16.80 7.95
N GLN A 243 18.46 17.30 7.42
CA GLN A 243 19.29 18.29 8.12
C GLN A 243 18.51 19.58 8.39
N LYS A 244 17.77 20.09 7.40
CA LYS A 244 16.98 21.33 7.56
C LYS A 244 15.90 21.19 8.64
N LEU A 245 15.24 20.04 8.72
CA LEU A 245 14.11 19.81 9.64
C LEU A 245 14.54 19.33 11.02
N ALA A 246 15.53 18.44 11.11
CA ALA A 246 16.01 17.91 12.39
C ALA A 246 16.97 18.88 13.11
N GLY A 247 17.58 19.82 12.38
CA GLY A 247 18.55 20.80 12.91
C GLY A 247 19.98 20.30 12.81
N SER A 248 20.78 20.48 13.87
CA SER A 248 22.18 20.06 13.96
C SER A 248 22.35 18.53 13.97
N LEU A 249 22.01 17.90 12.85
CA LEU A 249 22.11 16.46 12.62
C LEU A 249 23.58 16.09 12.37
N ASN A 250 24.16 15.27 13.24
CA ASN A 250 25.45 14.63 12.99
C ASN A 250 25.20 13.21 12.46
N PHE A 251 25.60 12.96 11.21
CA PHE A 251 25.35 11.67 10.58
C PHE A 251 26.01 10.49 11.31
N ASP A 252 27.19 10.68 11.87
CA ASP A 252 27.93 9.60 12.53
C ASP A 252 27.30 9.21 13.86
N THR A 253 26.76 10.17 14.62
CA THR A 253 26.20 9.91 15.95
C THR A 253 24.70 9.72 15.95
N ASP A 254 23.97 10.31 14.99
CA ASP A 254 22.51 10.28 14.98
C ASP A 254 21.95 9.32 13.92
N MET A 255 22.49 9.33 12.69
CA MET A 255 21.94 8.53 11.58
C MET A 255 22.58 7.14 11.46
N ASN A 256 23.91 7.05 11.51
CA ASN A 256 24.63 5.79 11.34
C ASN A 256 24.21 4.72 12.36
N PRO A 257 23.91 5.02 13.64
CA PRO A 257 23.38 4.01 14.56
C PRO A 257 22.00 3.47 14.15
N LEU A 258 21.14 4.31 13.57
CA LEU A 258 19.80 3.89 13.09
C LEU A 258 19.92 3.02 11.82
N LEU A 259 20.88 3.34 10.95
CA LEU A 259 21.22 2.55 9.77
C LEU A 259 21.84 1.20 10.16
N ALA A 260 22.80 1.20 11.07
CA ALA A 260 23.51 0.02 11.52
C ALA A 260 22.55 -1.00 12.18
N LYS A 261 21.51 -0.51 12.86
CA LYS A 261 20.45 -1.33 13.45
C LYS A 261 19.36 -1.76 12.47
N GLY A 262 19.38 -1.29 11.21
CA GLY A 262 18.46 -1.75 10.15
C GLY A 262 17.02 -1.23 10.27
N PHE A 263 16.77 -0.18 11.04
CA PHE A 263 15.44 0.47 11.10
C PHE A 263 15.25 1.48 9.98
N VAL A 264 16.32 2.24 9.70
CA VAL A 264 16.38 3.18 8.58
C VAL A 264 17.14 2.49 7.44
N SER A 265 16.61 2.60 6.24
CA SER A 265 17.27 2.17 5.01
C SER A 265 17.88 3.37 4.30
N ALA A 266 19.04 3.20 3.68
CA ALA A 266 19.67 4.21 2.84
C ALA A 266 19.73 3.76 1.37
N ASN A 267 19.35 4.65 0.46
CA ASN A 267 19.59 4.52 -0.96
C ASN A 267 20.31 5.79 -1.44
N GLY A 268 21.63 5.70 -1.59
CA GLY A 268 22.48 6.86 -1.82
C GLY A 268 22.37 7.86 -0.67
N ALA A 269 21.91 9.09 -0.97
CA ALA A 269 21.73 10.15 0.01
C ALA A 269 20.27 10.29 0.52
N SER A 270 19.43 9.28 0.26
CA SER A 270 18.03 9.25 0.66
C SER A 270 17.77 8.16 1.70
N PHE A 271 16.90 8.46 2.66
CA PHE A 271 16.64 7.61 3.82
C PHE A 271 15.15 7.35 3.96
N SER A 272 14.77 6.12 4.31
CA SER A 272 13.38 5.72 4.52
C SER A 272 13.24 4.75 5.70
N LEU A 273 12.01 4.54 6.16
CA LEU A 273 11.65 3.51 7.13
C LEU A 273 10.93 2.36 6.45
N SER A 274 11.01 1.16 7.02
CA SER A 274 10.15 0.05 6.62
C SER A 274 8.68 0.34 6.98
N GLY A 275 7.74 -0.22 6.22
CA GLY A 275 6.30 -0.05 6.51
C GLY A 275 5.91 -0.50 7.93
N GLU A 276 6.55 -1.55 8.45
CA GLU A 276 6.37 -2.01 9.84
C GLU A 276 6.83 -0.97 10.86
N ALA A 277 7.98 -0.33 10.63
CA ALA A 277 8.49 0.72 11.51
C ALA A 277 7.59 1.97 11.45
N VAL A 278 7.11 2.35 10.27
CA VAL A 278 6.13 3.43 10.10
C VAL A 278 4.86 3.13 10.89
N ALA A 279 4.22 1.97 10.65
CA ALA A 279 2.98 1.57 11.32
C ALA A 279 3.14 1.51 12.85
N SER A 280 4.29 1.03 13.33
CA SER A 280 4.57 0.98 14.76
C SER A 280 4.75 2.38 15.34
N LEU A 281 5.52 3.26 14.69
CA LEU A 281 5.75 4.63 15.17
C LEU A 281 4.46 5.46 15.20
N VAL A 282 3.58 5.31 14.21
CA VAL A 282 2.27 5.98 14.18
C VAL A 282 1.40 5.57 15.37
N ARG A 283 1.48 4.32 15.83
CA ARG A 283 0.74 3.85 17.01
C ARG A 283 1.37 4.30 18.33
N MET A 284 2.69 4.40 18.38
CA MET A 284 3.42 4.68 19.63
C MET A 284 3.58 6.17 19.91
N TRP A 285 3.71 7.01 18.87
CA TRP A 285 4.09 8.42 18.99
C TRP A 285 3.00 9.33 18.45
N ASP A 286 2.83 10.51 19.07
CA ASP A 286 2.08 11.60 18.46
C ASP A 286 2.91 12.24 17.35
N LEU A 287 2.52 11.97 16.10
CA LEU A 287 3.19 12.45 14.89
C LEU A 287 2.46 13.62 14.22
N SER A 288 1.35 14.08 14.78
CA SER A 288 0.45 15.05 14.14
C SER A 288 1.16 16.36 13.74
N GLY A 289 1.94 16.94 14.66
CA GLY A 289 2.73 18.15 14.41
C GLY A 289 3.91 17.95 13.47
N TRP A 290 4.48 16.74 13.42
CA TRP A 290 5.59 16.40 12.52
C TRP A 290 5.14 16.38 11.07
N GLU A 291 3.95 15.84 10.82
CA GLU A 291 3.36 15.80 9.48
C GLU A 291 3.13 17.22 8.94
N ASP A 292 2.55 18.11 9.77
CA ASP A 292 2.32 19.50 9.39
C ASP A 292 3.64 20.26 9.15
N ALA A 293 4.66 20.01 9.98
CA ALA A 293 6.00 20.57 9.77
C ALA A 293 6.63 20.11 8.45
N LEU A 294 6.48 18.82 8.10
CA LEU A 294 7.02 18.27 6.85
C LEU A 294 6.29 18.83 5.61
N ILE A 295 4.96 18.90 5.65
CA ILE A 295 4.14 19.53 4.60
C ILE A 295 4.55 21.01 4.43
N GLY A 296 4.64 21.75 5.55
CA GLY A 296 5.04 23.15 5.54
C GLY A 296 6.45 23.37 4.97
N HIS A 297 7.41 22.53 5.35
CA HIS A 297 8.78 22.58 4.83
C HIS A 297 8.84 22.36 3.32
N PHE A 298 8.22 21.29 2.80
CA PHE A 298 8.23 21.04 1.36
C PHE A 298 7.46 22.11 0.60
N SER A 299 6.36 22.61 1.14
CA SER A 299 5.64 23.75 0.56
C SER A 299 6.52 24.99 0.45
N ASN A 300 7.28 25.34 1.51
CA ASN A 300 8.18 26.49 1.50
C ASN A 300 9.37 26.29 0.56
N TRP A 301 9.96 25.09 0.57
CA TRP A 301 11.06 24.74 -0.33
C TRP A 301 10.65 24.84 -1.80
N LEU A 302 9.46 24.39 -2.17
CA LEU A 302 8.97 24.51 -3.55
C LEU A 302 8.80 25.97 -4.01
N GLN A 303 8.54 26.90 -3.08
CA GLN A 303 8.46 28.34 -3.38
C GLN A 303 9.83 28.96 -3.68
N THR A 304 10.94 28.32 -3.31
CA THR A 304 12.29 28.76 -3.70
C THR A 304 12.65 28.38 -5.14
N ALA A 305 11.68 27.85 -5.90
CA ALA A 305 11.84 27.37 -7.27
C ALA A 305 13.04 26.42 -7.47
N PRO A 306 13.12 25.30 -6.72
CA PRO A 306 14.19 24.33 -6.89
C PRO A 306 14.16 23.71 -8.29
N GLN A 307 15.33 23.28 -8.76
CA GLN A 307 15.49 22.57 -10.03
C GLN A 307 14.63 21.30 -10.06
N ASP A 308 14.05 20.98 -11.22
CA ASP A 308 13.13 19.85 -11.39
C ASP A 308 13.77 18.52 -10.98
N MET A 309 15.06 18.33 -11.24
CA MET A 309 15.80 17.12 -10.83
C MET A 309 15.79 16.91 -9.32
N LEU A 310 15.83 17.98 -8.51
CA LEU A 310 15.79 17.87 -7.05
C LEU A 310 14.38 17.55 -6.56
N VAL A 311 13.35 18.12 -7.20
CA VAL A 311 11.95 17.80 -6.89
C VAL A 311 11.63 16.36 -7.25
N ASP A 312 12.20 15.87 -8.35
CA ASP A 312 12.01 14.51 -8.82
C ASP A 312 12.53 13.46 -7.83
N GLN A 313 13.65 13.74 -7.15
CA GLN A 313 14.23 12.86 -6.11
C GLN A 313 13.28 12.61 -4.93
N VAL A 314 12.32 13.50 -4.70
CA VAL A 314 11.35 13.43 -3.60
C VAL A 314 9.90 13.39 -4.11
N ALA A 315 9.68 13.10 -5.40
CA ALA A 315 8.36 13.17 -6.02
C ALA A 315 7.34 12.21 -5.37
N SER A 316 7.75 11.00 -4.97
CA SER A 316 6.88 10.06 -4.26
C SER A 316 6.49 10.57 -2.88
N THR A 317 7.44 11.16 -2.15
CA THR A 317 7.18 11.81 -0.85
C THR A 317 6.22 12.99 -1.00
N LEU A 318 6.42 13.84 -2.01
CA LEU A 318 5.51 14.96 -2.30
C LEU A 318 4.11 14.48 -2.69
N PHE A 319 4.02 13.38 -3.44
CA PHE A 319 2.74 12.76 -3.83
C PHE A 319 1.97 12.24 -2.62
N TYR A 320 2.67 11.60 -1.68
CA TYR A 320 2.07 11.20 -0.41
C TYR A 320 1.61 12.43 0.40
N LEU A 321 2.47 13.44 0.54
CA LEU A 321 2.17 14.61 1.36
C LEU A 321 1.05 15.50 0.81
N ILE A 322 0.84 15.57 -0.52
CA ILE A 322 -0.30 16.30 -1.08
C ILE A 322 -1.64 15.62 -0.73
N GLN A 323 -1.68 14.29 -0.68
CA GLN A 323 -2.88 13.54 -0.25
C GLN A 323 -3.18 13.83 1.22
N ARG A 324 -2.16 13.74 2.08
CA ARG A 324 -2.23 14.08 3.50
C ARG A 324 -2.68 15.53 3.75
N ALA A 325 -2.11 16.49 3.02
CA ALA A 325 -2.55 17.89 3.07
C ALA A 325 -4.02 18.05 2.63
N GLY A 326 -4.48 17.25 1.66
CA GLY A 326 -5.87 17.20 1.22
C GLY A 326 -6.82 16.68 2.29
N GLU A 327 -6.46 15.57 2.96
CA GLU A 327 -7.21 15.01 4.10
C GLU A 327 -7.35 16.02 5.25
N LYS A 328 -6.26 16.75 5.55
CA LYS A 328 -6.25 17.82 6.55
C LYS A 328 -6.85 19.15 6.07
N LYS A 329 -7.35 19.21 4.83
CA LYS A 329 -7.93 20.43 4.22
C LYS A 329 -6.96 21.63 4.20
N GLN A 330 -5.66 21.38 4.16
CA GLN A 330 -4.60 22.38 4.07
C GLN A 330 -4.43 22.86 2.63
N TRP A 331 -5.47 23.50 2.09
CA TRP A 331 -5.60 23.77 0.65
C TRP A 331 -4.47 24.59 0.04
N LYS A 332 -3.85 25.51 0.80
CA LYS A 332 -2.69 26.29 0.31
C LYS A 332 -1.47 25.40 0.03
N HIS A 333 -1.23 24.40 0.88
CA HIS A 333 -0.15 23.43 0.67
C HIS A 333 -0.49 22.48 -0.48
N VAL A 334 -1.75 22.02 -0.57
CA VAL A 334 -2.24 21.24 -1.72
C VAL A 334 -1.97 21.96 -3.04
N ILE A 335 -2.25 23.26 -3.11
CA ILE A 335 -1.99 24.08 -4.30
C ILE A 335 -0.49 24.16 -4.60
N THR A 336 0.33 24.50 -3.60
CA THR A 336 1.78 24.68 -3.80
C THR A 336 2.46 23.40 -4.28
N ILE A 337 2.18 22.27 -3.60
CA ILE A 337 2.76 20.97 -3.95
C ILE A 337 2.20 20.48 -5.27
N GLY A 338 0.87 20.50 -5.43
CA GLY A 338 0.21 19.97 -6.63
C GLY A 338 0.60 20.71 -7.90
N ARG A 339 0.75 22.04 -7.86
CA ARG A 339 1.18 22.84 -9.01
C ARG A 339 2.56 22.48 -9.52
N LYS A 340 3.48 22.03 -8.66
CA LYS A 340 4.79 21.55 -9.09
C LYS A 340 4.74 20.10 -9.54
N LEU A 341 4.08 19.25 -8.75
CA LEU A 341 4.10 17.81 -8.97
C LEU A 341 3.38 17.40 -10.25
N GLU A 342 2.29 18.10 -10.60
CA GLU A 342 1.53 17.83 -11.82
C GLU A 342 2.37 17.94 -13.09
N GLN A 343 3.31 18.90 -13.15
CA GLN A 343 4.21 19.09 -14.29
C GLN A 343 5.16 17.90 -14.44
N ILE A 344 5.73 17.45 -13.32
CA ILE A 344 6.64 16.30 -13.28
C ILE A 344 5.89 15.03 -13.69
N TYR A 345 4.68 14.82 -13.18
CA TYR A 345 3.89 13.64 -13.48
C TYR A 345 3.42 13.62 -14.95
N ALA A 346 3.06 14.78 -15.51
CA ALA A 346 2.78 14.89 -16.94
C ALA A 346 4.00 14.54 -17.80
N LEU A 347 5.17 15.10 -17.48
CA LEU A 347 6.43 14.85 -18.21
C LEU A 347 6.89 13.38 -18.10
N LYS A 348 6.68 12.76 -16.94
CA LYS A 348 6.97 11.35 -16.69
C LYS A 348 5.88 10.40 -17.19
N LYS A 349 4.85 10.91 -17.87
CA LYS A 349 3.72 10.12 -18.38
C LYS A 349 3.03 9.29 -17.29
N LYS A 350 3.00 9.81 -16.04
CA LYS A 350 2.25 9.23 -14.91
C LYS A 350 0.83 9.77 -14.93
N TRP A 351 0.04 9.29 -15.89
CA TRP A 351 -1.28 9.81 -16.21
C TRP A 351 -2.28 9.64 -15.08
N GLU A 352 -2.27 8.53 -14.34
CA GLU A 352 -3.19 8.30 -13.24
C GLU A 352 -2.78 9.10 -12.00
N GLY A 353 -1.48 9.12 -11.68
CA GLY A 353 -0.95 10.02 -10.66
C GLY A 353 -1.25 11.50 -10.97
N TRP A 354 -1.10 11.93 -12.24
CA TRP A 354 -1.44 13.29 -12.66
C TRP A 354 -2.92 13.60 -12.43
N LEU A 355 -3.82 12.66 -12.73
CA LEU A 355 -5.26 12.82 -12.48
C LEU A 355 -5.56 12.99 -10.98
N LYS A 356 -4.93 12.18 -10.11
CA LYS A 356 -5.09 12.29 -8.66
C LYS A 356 -4.67 13.66 -8.14
N ILE A 357 -3.54 14.19 -8.62
CA ILE A 357 -3.07 15.54 -8.28
C ILE A 357 -4.07 16.60 -8.76
N LEU A 358 -4.53 16.52 -10.01
CA LEU A 358 -5.49 17.48 -10.56
C LEU A 358 -6.84 17.45 -9.81
N ASN A 359 -7.30 16.28 -9.36
CA ASN A 359 -8.51 16.17 -8.54
C ASN A 359 -8.37 16.84 -7.17
N LEU A 360 -7.22 16.69 -6.50
CA LEU A 360 -6.93 17.39 -5.25
C LEU A 360 -6.89 18.91 -5.46
N LEU A 361 -6.28 19.39 -6.55
CA LEU A 361 -6.27 20.81 -6.91
C LEU A 361 -7.69 21.33 -7.23
N ARG A 362 -8.55 20.51 -7.85
CA ARG A 362 -9.96 20.85 -8.10
C ARG A 362 -10.73 20.99 -6.80
N MET A 363 -10.53 20.09 -5.84
CA MET A 363 -11.10 20.19 -4.50
C MET A 363 -10.64 21.46 -3.79
N ALA A 364 -9.34 21.79 -3.85
CA ALA A 364 -8.80 23.02 -3.29
C ALA A 364 -9.42 24.28 -3.93
N ALA A 365 -9.56 24.30 -5.26
CA ALA A 365 -10.22 25.39 -5.98
C ALA A 365 -11.66 25.60 -5.52
N SER A 366 -12.42 24.50 -5.38
CA SER A 366 -13.80 24.55 -4.88
C SER A 366 -13.88 25.05 -3.44
N ALA A 367 -13.04 24.51 -2.55
CA ALA A 367 -13.03 24.86 -1.13
C ALA A 367 -12.66 26.33 -0.88
N LEU A 368 -11.71 26.86 -1.65
CA LEU A 368 -11.27 28.25 -1.57
C LEU A 368 -12.09 29.20 -2.45
N LYS A 369 -13.04 28.68 -3.23
CA LYS A 369 -13.79 29.43 -4.26
C LYS A 369 -12.87 30.17 -5.24
N ASP A 370 -11.70 29.59 -5.53
CA ASP A 370 -10.69 30.18 -6.40
C ASP A 370 -11.01 29.84 -7.87
N LYS A 371 -11.63 30.80 -8.56
CA LYS A 371 -12.00 30.65 -9.97
C LYS A 371 -10.81 30.66 -10.93
N PHE A 372 -9.68 31.26 -10.56
CA PHE A 372 -8.46 31.20 -11.38
C PHE A 372 -7.90 29.78 -11.36
N LEU A 373 -7.79 29.18 -10.16
CA LEU A 373 -7.37 27.79 -10.04
C LEU A 373 -8.37 26.83 -10.67
N GLU A 374 -9.68 27.04 -10.51
CA GLU A 374 -10.72 26.20 -11.13
C GLU A 374 -10.59 26.19 -12.66
N GLY A 375 -10.46 27.36 -13.29
CA GLY A 375 -10.26 27.48 -14.73
C GLY A 375 -8.95 26.83 -15.18
N TRP A 376 -7.89 26.94 -14.37
CA TRP A 376 -6.61 26.31 -14.67
C TRP A 376 -6.62 24.79 -14.53
N VAL A 377 -7.18 24.23 -13.46
CA VAL A 377 -7.26 22.77 -13.27
C VAL A 377 -8.16 22.14 -14.33
N THR A 378 -9.27 22.80 -14.67
CA THR A 378 -10.16 22.32 -15.74
C THR A 378 -9.43 22.29 -17.09
N HIS A 379 -8.59 23.29 -17.37
CA HIS A 379 -7.73 23.27 -18.56
C HIS A 379 -6.76 22.09 -18.52
N GLN A 380 -6.09 21.83 -17.40
CA GLN A 380 -5.15 20.71 -17.28
C GLN A 380 -5.82 19.34 -17.44
N LEU A 381 -7.01 19.16 -16.87
CA LEU A 381 -7.81 17.95 -17.09
C LEU A 381 -8.14 17.76 -18.57
N GLY A 382 -8.46 18.85 -19.28
CA GLY A 382 -8.66 18.85 -20.73
C GLY A 382 -7.40 18.48 -21.51
N SER A 383 -6.25 19.06 -21.15
CA SER A 383 -4.94 18.74 -21.75
C SER A 383 -4.56 17.28 -21.52
N ARG A 384 -4.76 16.75 -20.31
CA ARG A 384 -4.59 15.31 -20.02
C ARG A 384 -5.49 14.46 -20.90
N ALA A 385 -6.78 14.81 -21.04
CA ALA A 385 -7.70 14.08 -21.90
C ALA A 385 -7.24 14.09 -23.37
N MET A 386 -6.63 15.19 -23.86
CA MET A 386 -6.00 15.22 -25.18
C MET A 386 -4.85 14.21 -25.28
N CYS A 387 -3.94 14.19 -24.30
CA CYS A 387 -2.80 13.27 -24.27
C CYS A 387 -3.24 11.79 -24.25
N MET A 388 -4.39 11.50 -23.64
CA MET A 388 -5.00 10.17 -23.60
C MET A 388 -5.81 9.80 -24.86
N GLY A 389 -5.92 10.71 -25.84
CA GLY A 389 -6.72 10.51 -27.06
C GLY A 389 -8.24 10.70 -26.88
N SER A 390 -8.71 11.11 -25.71
CA SER A 390 -10.14 11.33 -25.40
C SER A 390 -10.64 12.67 -25.94
N LYS A 391 -10.78 12.79 -27.27
CA LYS A 391 -11.12 14.06 -27.97
C LYS A 391 -12.41 14.73 -27.47
N ILE A 392 -13.46 13.95 -27.20
CA ILE A 392 -14.75 14.46 -26.70
C ILE A 392 -14.57 15.11 -25.33
N GLN A 393 -14.03 14.34 -24.37
CA GLN A 393 -13.79 14.81 -23.00
C GLN A 393 -12.84 16.03 -22.97
N ALA A 394 -11.79 16.01 -23.80
CA ALA A 394 -10.88 17.14 -23.94
C ALA A 394 -11.60 18.41 -24.42
N THR A 395 -12.46 18.28 -25.44
CA THR A 395 -13.23 19.41 -25.99
C THR A 395 -14.16 19.99 -24.94
N GLU A 396 -14.87 19.15 -24.19
CA GLU A 396 -15.78 19.59 -23.12
C GLU A 396 -15.05 20.36 -22.02
N LEU A 397 -13.98 19.77 -21.47
CA LEU A 397 -13.20 20.36 -20.39
C LEU A 397 -12.51 21.66 -20.83
N LEU A 398 -11.92 21.70 -22.02
CA LEU A 398 -11.27 22.92 -22.52
C LEU A 398 -12.28 24.04 -22.77
N ASN A 399 -13.49 23.74 -23.28
CA ASN A 399 -14.54 24.75 -23.41
C ASN A 399 -15.06 25.26 -22.05
N GLN A 400 -15.17 24.37 -21.06
CA GLN A 400 -15.51 24.78 -19.69
C GLN A 400 -14.43 25.70 -19.11
N ALA A 401 -13.16 25.33 -19.24
CA ALA A 401 -12.03 26.17 -18.82
C ALA A 401 -12.02 27.53 -19.53
N LEU A 402 -12.31 27.56 -20.83
CA LEU A 402 -12.42 28.79 -21.62
C LEU A 402 -13.52 29.71 -21.06
N LYS A 403 -14.70 29.15 -20.75
CA LYS A 403 -15.83 29.90 -20.18
C LYS A 403 -15.47 30.50 -18.81
N ILE A 404 -14.85 29.71 -17.92
CA ILE A 404 -14.42 30.16 -16.60
C ILE A 404 -13.38 31.29 -16.73
N ARG A 405 -12.32 31.06 -17.52
CA ARG A 405 -11.23 32.03 -17.75
C ARG A 405 -11.75 33.33 -18.38
N LYS A 406 -12.74 33.25 -19.27
CA LYS A 406 -13.41 34.43 -19.85
C LYS A 406 -14.17 35.23 -18.80
N ALA A 407 -14.91 34.54 -17.93
CA ALA A 407 -15.70 35.19 -16.88
C ALA A 407 -14.83 35.94 -15.85
N ILE A 408 -13.64 35.42 -15.54
CA ILE A 408 -12.70 36.03 -14.57
C ILE A 408 -11.68 36.97 -15.22
N GLY A 409 -11.67 37.11 -16.55
CA GLY A 409 -10.73 37.98 -17.26
C GLY A 409 -9.28 37.47 -17.36
N ASP A 410 -9.05 36.15 -17.23
CA ASP A 410 -7.72 35.51 -17.36
C ASP A 410 -7.26 35.48 -18.84
N LYS A 411 -6.77 36.62 -19.34
CA LYS A 411 -6.32 36.74 -20.74
C LYS A 411 -5.19 35.77 -21.12
N PRO A 412 -4.12 35.59 -20.30
CA PRO A 412 -3.09 34.61 -20.62
C PRO A 412 -3.64 33.18 -20.69
N GLY A 413 -4.45 32.77 -19.70
CA GLY A 413 -5.04 31.43 -19.69
C GLY A 413 -6.01 31.20 -20.87
N LEU A 414 -6.75 32.22 -21.29
CA LEU A 414 -7.62 32.13 -22.48
C LEU A 414 -6.82 31.78 -23.74
N GLN A 415 -5.67 32.43 -23.95
CA GLN A 415 -4.82 32.17 -25.12
C GLN A 415 -4.34 30.72 -25.16
N VAL A 416 -3.88 30.20 -24.01
CA VAL A 416 -3.41 28.81 -23.91
C VAL A 416 -4.57 27.81 -24.11
N THR A 417 -5.75 28.06 -23.52
CA THR A 417 -6.91 27.18 -23.74
C THR A 417 -7.36 27.20 -25.21
N GLN A 418 -7.42 28.37 -25.83
CA GLN A 418 -7.82 28.49 -27.23
C GLN A 418 -6.82 27.80 -28.15
N HIS A 419 -5.53 27.92 -27.87
CA HIS A 419 -4.49 27.22 -28.60
C HIS A 419 -4.70 25.70 -28.54
N ASN A 420 -4.94 25.12 -27.35
CA ASN A 420 -5.20 23.67 -27.22
C ASN A 420 -6.47 23.23 -27.95
N LEU A 421 -7.54 24.04 -27.92
CA LEU A 421 -8.76 23.77 -28.71
C LEU A 421 -8.48 23.78 -30.22
N ASN A 422 -7.65 24.72 -30.70
CA ASN A 422 -7.27 24.79 -32.11
C ASN A 422 -6.43 23.57 -32.52
N VAL A 423 -5.49 23.14 -31.65
CA VAL A 423 -4.72 21.91 -31.86
C VAL A 423 -5.67 20.71 -31.95
N LEU A 424 -6.61 20.57 -31.02
CA LEU A 424 -7.57 19.48 -30.98
C LEU A 424 -8.48 19.42 -32.21
N ALA A 425 -8.88 20.57 -32.74
CA ALA A 425 -9.67 20.67 -33.97
C ALA A 425 -8.90 20.18 -35.20
N ASN A 426 -7.58 20.41 -35.24
CA ASN A 426 -6.70 20.07 -36.36
C ASN A 426 -6.07 18.67 -36.27
N LEU A 427 -6.36 17.88 -35.23
CA LEU A 427 -5.90 16.49 -35.15
C LEU A 427 -6.65 15.62 -36.18
N PRO A 428 -5.95 14.90 -37.08
CA PRO A 428 -6.58 14.01 -38.05
C PRO A 428 -7.38 12.91 -37.35
N VAL A 429 -8.60 12.66 -37.82
CA VAL A 429 -9.45 11.57 -37.31
C VAL A 429 -8.86 10.25 -37.81
N PRO A 430 -8.60 9.23 -36.96
CA PRO A 430 -8.25 7.90 -37.44
C PRO A 430 -9.41 7.35 -38.25
N ASN A 431 -9.25 7.21 -39.56
CA ASN A 431 -10.23 6.51 -40.37
C ASN A 431 -10.21 5.02 -39.99
N ASN A 432 -11.40 4.47 -39.72
CA ASN A 432 -11.61 3.06 -39.44
C ASN A 432 -10.95 2.16 -40.51
N ALA A 433 -10.33 1.09 -40.01
CA ALA A 433 -9.81 -0.10 -40.67
C ALA A 433 -10.08 -0.21 -42.18
N SER A 434 -9.04 0.06 -42.98
CA SER A 434 -8.86 -0.66 -44.24
C SER A 434 -7.83 -1.75 -44.02
N SER A 435 -8.24 -2.98 -44.31
CA SER A 435 -7.43 -4.20 -44.21
C SER A 435 -6.13 -4.05 -45.00
N LEU A 436 -5.01 -3.87 -44.31
CA LEU A 436 -3.71 -4.10 -44.92
C LEU A 436 -3.36 -5.58 -44.75
N LYS A 437 -3.60 -6.33 -45.83
CA LYS A 437 -3.15 -7.71 -45.96
C LYS A 437 -1.64 -7.74 -45.77
N SER A 438 -1.20 -8.55 -44.81
CA SER A 438 0.16 -9.05 -44.66
C SER A 438 0.73 -9.44 -46.03
N THR A 439 1.78 -8.74 -46.46
CA THR A 439 2.96 -9.31 -47.12
C THR A 439 4.03 -8.22 -47.25
N SER A 440 5.25 -8.55 -46.81
CA SER A 440 6.52 -7.88 -47.15
C SER A 440 6.86 -6.57 -46.41
N ILE A 441 7.35 -6.72 -45.19
CA ILE A 441 8.37 -5.81 -44.64
C ILE A 441 9.68 -6.08 -45.40
N ARG A 442 10.08 -5.17 -46.30
CA ARG A 442 11.50 -4.90 -46.58
C ARG A 442 11.68 -3.64 -47.43
N ARG A 443 12.52 -2.75 -46.91
CA ARG A 443 13.11 -1.55 -47.53
C ARG A 443 12.18 -0.34 -47.62
N PHE A 444 12.31 0.58 -46.66
CA PHE A 444 12.48 2.03 -46.89
C PHE A 444 12.74 2.71 -45.53
N MET A 445 13.99 2.60 -45.06
CA MET A 445 14.62 3.63 -44.25
C MET A 445 15.56 4.40 -45.19
N ILE A 446 15.63 5.73 -45.00
CA ILE A 446 16.46 6.73 -45.69
C ILE A 446 15.78 7.42 -46.89
N ILE A 447 15.11 8.54 -46.61
CA ILE A 447 15.37 9.93 -47.10
C ILE A 447 14.28 10.83 -46.47
N GLY A 448 14.68 12.03 -46.03
CA GLY A 448 13.95 12.84 -45.07
C GLY A 448 12.73 13.60 -45.59
N GLY A 449 12.07 14.27 -44.65
CA GLY A 449 11.04 15.28 -44.90
C GLY A 449 9.67 14.90 -44.35
N ILE A 450 9.35 15.40 -43.15
CA ILE A 450 8.16 16.23 -42.85
C ILE A 450 8.38 16.78 -41.42
N THR A 451 8.68 18.06 -41.36
CA THR A 451 9.19 18.84 -40.22
C THR A 451 8.09 19.56 -39.43
N SER A 452 6.85 19.05 -39.36
CA SER A 452 5.72 19.90 -38.93
C SER A 452 4.94 19.47 -37.69
N VAL A 453 5.27 18.36 -37.01
CA VAL A 453 4.50 17.91 -35.82
C VAL A 453 5.37 17.72 -34.55
N VAL A 454 6.70 17.73 -34.69
CA VAL A 454 7.64 17.36 -33.62
C VAL A 454 7.90 18.47 -32.58
N VAL A 455 7.48 19.71 -32.86
CA VAL A 455 7.81 20.89 -32.02
C VAL A 455 6.70 21.22 -30.99
N ILE A 456 5.54 20.55 -31.06
CA ILE A 456 4.31 21.05 -30.45
C ILE A 456 4.20 20.76 -28.93
N THR A 457 4.72 19.67 -28.37
CA THR A 457 4.62 19.42 -26.91
C THR A 457 5.75 20.00 -26.08
N ALA A 458 6.95 20.14 -26.63
CA ALA A 458 7.96 21.00 -26.02
C ALA A 458 7.34 22.39 -25.86
N LEU A 459 6.76 23.00 -26.91
CA LEU A 459 6.09 24.30 -26.82
C LEU A 459 4.77 24.33 -26.03
N LEU A 460 4.02 23.24 -25.90
CA LEU A 460 2.74 23.21 -25.13
C LEU A 460 2.93 22.99 -23.63
N ILE A 461 3.90 22.17 -23.24
CA ILE A 461 4.33 22.07 -21.84
C ILE A 461 5.11 23.34 -21.48
N VAL A 462 5.99 23.84 -22.36
CA VAL A 462 6.73 25.12 -22.18
C VAL A 462 5.81 26.34 -22.21
N ALA A 463 4.69 26.36 -22.94
CA ALA A 463 3.73 27.48 -22.86
C ALA A 463 3.00 27.54 -21.51
N GLY A 464 2.84 26.40 -20.82
CA GLY A 464 2.33 26.33 -19.44
C GLY A 464 3.40 26.46 -18.35
N VAL A 465 4.65 26.06 -18.64
CA VAL A 465 5.76 25.92 -17.66
C VAL A 465 6.82 27.02 -17.77
N VAL A 466 7.06 27.61 -18.96
CA VAL A 466 8.18 28.54 -19.23
C VAL A 466 7.73 29.96 -19.60
N PHE A 467 6.50 30.18 -20.07
CA PHE A 467 6.09 31.52 -20.52
C PHE A 467 5.77 32.52 -19.38
N LEU A 468 5.67 32.08 -18.12
CA LEU A 468 5.28 32.97 -17.00
C LEU A 468 6.46 33.67 -16.27
N PRO A 469 7.65 33.07 -16.06
CA PRO A 469 8.75 33.78 -15.40
C PRO A 469 9.37 34.88 -16.26
N ALA A 470 9.39 34.70 -17.59
CA ALA A 470 10.00 35.65 -18.54
C ALA A 470 9.19 36.95 -18.72
N LEU A 471 7.91 36.95 -18.39
CA LEU A 471 7.05 38.16 -18.42
C LEU A 471 7.16 38.99 -17.14
N LEU A 472 7.85 38.49 -16.10
CA LEU A 472 7.93 39.14 -14.79
C LEU A 472 9.33 39.67 -14.43
N ASN A 473 10.41 39.29 -15.13
CA ASN A 473 11.77 39.78 -14.87
C ASN A 473 12.58 40.02 -16.17
N PRO A 474 12.96 41.26 -16.52
CA PRO A 474 13.87 41.52 -17.63
C PRO A 474 15.32 41.58 -17.13
N THR A 475 16.11 40.54 -17.39
CA THR A 475 17.58 40.66 -17.37
C THR A 475 18.16 40.07 -18.64
N GLU A 476 18.96 40.89 -19.32
CA GLU A 476 19.59 40.61 -20.61
C GLU A 476 20.53 39.40 -20.53
N ILE A 477 20.35 38.43 -21.43
CA ILE A 477 21.25 37.28 -21.60
C ILE A 477 22.09 37.53 -22.86
N SER A 478 23.41 37.66 -22.66
CA SER A 478 24.40 37.63 -23.74
C SER A 478 24.64 36.18 -24.21
N PRO A 479 24.96 35.94 -25.51
CA PRO A 479 25.12 34.60 -26.04
C PRO A 479 26.44 33.94 -25.59
N PRO A 480 26.48 32.60 -25.40
CA PRO A 480 27.69 31.90 -24.96
C PRO A 480 28.61 31.53 -26.14
N THR A 481 29.91 31.64 -25.87
CA THR A 481 31.04 31.25 -26.73
C THR A 481 31.19 29.73 -26.83
N GLU A 482 31.38 29.21 -28.04
CA GLU A 482 31.68 27.79 -28.32
C GLU A 482 33.08 27.40 -27.83
N VAL A 483 33.19 26.23 -27.18
CA VAL A 483 34.47 25.55 -26.89
C VAL A 483 34.42 24.16 -27.55
N PRO A 484 35.42 23.76 -28.36
CA PRO A 484 35.44 22.47 -29.01
C PRO A 484 35.85 21.34 -28.05
N THR A 485 35.23 20.18 -28.25
CA THR A 485 35.45 18.94 -27.48
C THR A 485 36.36 18.01 -28.27
N ASP A 486 37.59 17.76 -27.80
CA ASP A 486 38.44 16.67 -28.28
C ASP A 486 38.43 15.53 -27.25
N ILE A 487 38.06 14.32 -27.69
CA ILE A 487 38.11 13.07 -26.91
C ILE A 487 39.12 12.13 -27.56
N PRO A 488 40.19 11.69 -26.87
CA PRO A 488 41.03 10.59 -27.35
C PRO A 488 40.39 9.23 -27.03
N THR A 489 40.41 8.36 -28.03
CA THR A 489 39.99 6.95 -27.97
C THR A 489 41.19 6.10 -27.56
N ASP A 490 41.08 5.28 -26.52
CA ASP A 490 42.02 4.17 -26.33
C ASP A 490 41.33 2.98 -25.63
N ILE A 491 41.35 1.83 -26.30
CA ILE A 491 40.77 0.55 -25.86
C ILE A 491 41.95 -0.43 -25.68
N PRO A 492 42.17 -1.03 -24.50
CA PRO A 492 43.07 -2.16 -24.37
C PRO A 492 42.36 -3.50 -24.61
N GLN A 493 42.99 -4.37 -25.41
CA GLN A 493 42.60 -5.77 -25.63
C GLN A 493 42.75 -6.64 -24.37
N PRO A 494 41.96 -7.73 -24.23
CA PRO A 494 42.10 -8.69 -23.14
C PRO A 494 43.15 -9.78 -23.41
N THR A 495 43.97 -10.05 -22.40
CA THR A 495 44.95 -11.15 -22.32
C THR A 495 44.29 -12.41 -21.74
N GLU A 496 44.51 -13.56 -22.39
CA GLU A 496 44.09 -14.88 -21.90
C GLU A 496 44.92 -15.32 -20.67
N THR A 497 44.28 -15.96 -19.69
CA THR A 497 44.97 -16.77 -18.69
C THR A 497 44.13 -18.00 -18.34
N ILE A 498 44.74 -19.17 -18.55
CA ILE A 498 44.22 -20.50 -18.29
C ILE A 498 44.53 -20.88 -16.83
N THR A 499 43.55 -21.42 -16.11
CA THR A 499 43.81 -22.12 -14.82
C THR A 499 43.00 -23.42 -14.74
N LEU A 500 43.72 -24.48 -14.37
CA LEU A 500 43.36 -25.91 -14.42
C LEU A 500 42.38 -26.35 -13.31
N ILE A 501 41.56 -27.35 -13.62
CA ILE A 501 40.63 -28.05 -12.72
C ILE A 501 41.33 -29.27 -12.09
N PRO A 502 41.26 -29.49 -10.76
CA PRO A 502 41.69 -30.74 -10.16
C PRO A 502 40.55 -31.76 -10.10
N THR A 503 40.85 -32.99 -10.50
CA THR A 503 40.01 -34.19 -10.44
C THR A 503 40.07 -34.80 -9.03
N VAL A 504 38.93 -35.15 -8.43
CA VAL A 504 38.88 -36.03 -7.24
C VAL A 504 37.79 -37.09 -7.40
N ASN A 505 38.20 -38.33 -7.10
CA ASN A 505 37.53 -39.60 -7.33
C ASN A 505 36.24 -39.80 -6.51
N LEU A 506 35.24 -40.42 -7.14
CA LEU A 506 34.07 -41.00 -6.48
C LEU A 506 34.43 -42.32 -5.79
N LEU A 507 34.08 -42.44 -4.50
CA LEU A 507 33.89 -43.71 -3.81
C LEU A 507 32.47 -43.74 -3.25
N THR A 508 31.71 -44.75 -3.67
CA THR A 508 30.34 -45.04 -3.23
C THR A 508 30.39 -45.98 -2.01
N PRO A 509 29.54 -45.77 -0.99
CA PRO A 509 29.10 -46.89 -0.16
C PRO A 509 27.58 -47.07 -0.21
N THR A 510 27.20 -48.32 -0.45
CA THR A 510 25.86 -48.90 -0.35
C THR A 510 25.44 -49.02 1.12
N ILE A 511 24.22 -48.63 1.48
CA ILE A 511 23.60 -48.99 2.77
C ILE A 511 22.18 -49.52 2.55
N GLU A 512 21.94 -50.67 3.17
CA GLU A 512 20.76 -51.53 3.13
C GLU A 512 19.54 -50.92 3.84
N VAL A 513 18.35 -51.23 3.31
CA VAL A 513 17.05 -50.85 3.86
C VAL A 513 16.66 -51.84 4.95
N THR A 514 16.49 -51.38 6.20
CA THR A 514 15.84 -52.14 7.27
C THR A 514 14.55 -51.44 7.66
N SER A 515 13.42 -52.13 7.52
CA SER A 515 12.09 -51.66 7.89
C SER A 515 11.83 -51.85 9.39
N THR A 516 11.63 -50.76 10.13
CA THR A 516 11.19 -50.80 11.53
C THR A 516 9.80 -50.18 11.65
N ASN A 517 8.83 -50.98 12.13
CA ASN A 517 7.46 -50.53 12.42
C ASN A 517 7.47 -49.52 13.58
N THR A 518 7.07 -48.27 13.33
CA THR A 518 6.84 -47.26 14.37
C THR A 518 5.34 -47.05 14.56
N VAL A 519 4.90 -47.23 15.81
CA VAL A 519 3.54 -47.00 16.31
C VAL A 519 3.16 -45.53 16.13
N ALA A 520 1.95 -45.27 15.62
CA ALA A 520 1.41 -43.92 15.42
C ALA A 520 1.30 -43.15 16.76
N PRO A 521 1.72 -41.87 16.81
CA PRO A 521 1.59 -41.07 18.03
C PRO A 521 0.14 -40.66 18.27
N THR A 522 -0.34 -40.92 19.48
CA THR A 522 -1.59 -40.38 20.02
C THR A 522 -1.51 -38.85 20.05
N ILE A 523 -2.42 -38.17 19.33
CA ILE A 523 -2.49 -36.71 19.24
C ILE A 523 -3.08 -36.16 20.55
N THR A 524 -2.27 -35.48 21.34
CA THR A 524 -2.75 -34.63 22.44
C THR A 524 -3.32 -33.33 21.83
N PRO A 525 -4.55 -32.92 22.16
CA PRO A 525 -5.13 -31.69 21.60
C PRO A 525 -4.33 -30.46 22.04
N ARG A 526 -3.88 -29.64 21.08
CA ARG A 526 -3.27 -28.32 21.34
C ARG A 526 -4.33 -27.35 21.89
N PRO A 527 -3.94 -26.36 22.72
CA PRO A 527 -4.87 -25.35 23.19
C PRO A 527 -5.45 -24.55 22.03
N PRO A 528 -6.72 -24.09 22.13
CA PRO A 528 -7.34 -23.24 21.12
C PRO A 528 -6.54 -21.96 20.88
N ILE A 529 -6.50 -21.51 19.62
CA ILE A 529 -5.86 -20.26 19.23
C ILE A 529 -6.94 -19.31 18.73
N VAL A 530 -6.93 -18.05 19.19
CA VAL A 530 -7.79 -17.00 18.62
C VAL A 530 -7.27 -16.67 17.22
N LEU A 531 -8.07 -16.97 16.21
CA LEU A 531 -7.79 -16.71 14.80
C LEU A 531 -8.10 -15.26 14.43
N TYR A 532 -9.16 -14.72 15.02
CA TYR A 532 -9.58 -13.34 14.81
C TYR A 532 -10.34 -12.83 16.03
N ASP A 533 -10.07 -11.58 16.43
CA ASP A 533 -10.78 -10.88 17.52
C ASP A 533 -11.50 -9.67 16.93
N PHE A 534 -12.82 -9.78 16.83
CA PHE A 534 -13.67 -8.79 16.15
C PHE A 534 -13.87 -7.52 16.96
N VAL A 535 -13.79 -7.61 18.30
CA VAL A 535 -13.92 -6.44 19.16
C VAL A 535 -12.62 -5.65 19.14
N ALA A 536 -11.47 -6.33 19.27
CA ALA A 536 -10.16 -5.67 19.25
C ALA A 536 -9.79 -5.05 17.91
N ARG A 537 -10.41 -5.52 16.81
CA ARG A 537 -10.18 -5.06 15.43
C ARG A 537 -11.40 -4.38 14.82
N ALA A 538 -12.30 -3.85 15.64
CA ALA A 538 -13.52 -3.22 15.16
C ALA A 538 -13.25 -1.96 14.31
N ASP A 539 -12.10 -1.33 14.49
CA ASP A 539 -11.58 -0.23 13.67
C ASP A 539 -11.14 -0.66 12.25
N GLU A 540 -10.77 -1.94 12.08
CA GLU A 540 -10.42 -2.53 10.78
C GLU A 540 -11.67 -2.82 9.91
N ALA A 541 -12.86 -2.85 10.51
CA ALA A 541 -14.10 -3.18 9.82
C ALA A 541 -14.68 -2.00 9.02
N ILE A 542 -15.31 -2.32 7.89
CA ILE A 542 -16.13 -1.34 7.15
C ILE A 542 -17.50 -1.28 7.83
N TRP A 543 -17.87 -0.10 8.35
CA TRP A 543 -19.13 0.10 9.04
C TRP A 543 -20.20 0.75 8.15
N GLU A 544 -21.35 0.09 8.07
CA GLU A 544 -22.52 0.53 7.31
C GLU A 544 -23.74 0.68 8.24
N THR A 545 -24.53 1.74 8.02
CA THR A 545 -25.81 1.99 8.70
C THR A 545 -26.85 2.43 7.67
N ILE A 546 -28.11 1.99 7.77
CA ILE A 546 -29.16 2.28 6.78
C ILE A 546 -30.44 2.78 7.46
N LYS A 547 -31.13 3.78 6.85
CA LYS A 547 -32.47 4.26 7.22
C LYS A 547 -33.49 3.89 6.14
N LEU A 548 -34.63 3.32 6.52
CA LEU A 548 -35.62 2.77 5.57
C LEU A 548 -36.65 3.82 5.12
N GLU A 549 -36.25 4.76 4.27
CA GLU A 549 -37.18 5.55 3.43
C GLU A 549 -36.82 5.49 1.93
N GLY A 550 -36.12 4.43 1.51
CA GLY A 550 -35.79 4.19 0.10
C GLY A 550 -34.78 5.17 -0.51
N THR A 551 -34.41 6.22 0.22
CA THR A 551 -33.16 6.95 0.01
C THR A 551 -32.06 6.20 0.73
N PHE A 552 -31.18 5.57 -0.05
CA PHE A 552 -29.80 5.43 0.38
C PHE A 552 -29.36 6.81 0.89
N LEU A 553 -28.62 6.87 1.99
CA LEU A 553 -27.85 8.08 2.26
C LEU A 553 -27.09 8.35 0.95
N GLU A 554 -27.39 9.45 0.25
CA GLU A 554 -26.68 9.91 -0.96
C GLU A 554 -25.18 10.15 -0.70
N ASP A 555 -24.75 9.89 0.53
CA ASP A 555 -23.40 9.86 1.02
C ASP A 555 -23.21 8.54 1.80
N THR A 556 -23.16 7.38 1.13
CA THR A 556 -22.60 6.14 1.68
C THR A 556 -21.10 6.35 1.89
N LYS A 557 -20.74 7.25 2.81
CA LYS A 557 -19.42 7.30 3.40
C LYS A 557 -19.46 6.38 4.61
N ASN A 558 -18.54 5.42 4.62
CA ASN A 558 -18.16 4.60 5.77
C ASN A 558 -18.44 5.37 7.07
N TYR A 559 -19.28 4.81 7.95
CA TYR A 559 -19.44 5.42 9.26
C TYR A 559 -18.06 5.47 9.93
N ARG A 560 -17.69 6.61 10.50
CA ARG A 560 -16.36 6.80 11.10
C ARG A 560 -16.32 6.09 12.44
N PHE A 561 -15.56 5.01 12.54
CA PHE A 561 -15.28 4.34 13.81
C PHE A 561 -14.66 5.32 14.82
N VAL A 562 -15.14 5.29 16.06
CA VAL A 562 -14.67 6.17 17.14
C VAL A 562 -13.69 5.41 18.04
N GLU A 563 -12.41 5.72 17.92
CA GLU A 563 -11.32 5.00 18.60
C GLU A 563 -11.18 5.33 20.11
N ASN A 564 -11.84 6.39 20.62
CA ASN A 564 -11.83 6.73 22.05
C ASN A 564 -12.89 7.79 22.40
N PRO A 565 -14.09 7.43 22.89
CA PRO A 565 -15.01 8.39 23.47
C PRO A 565 -14.57 8.77 24.89
N ASP A 566 -14.88 9.99 25.28
CA ASP A 566 -14.60 10.58 26.60
C ASP A 566 -15.12 9.67 27.74
N GLN A 567 -14.29 9.41 28.76
CA GLN A 567 -14.60 8.44 29.83
C GLN A 567 -15.77 8.89 30.73
N ASP A 568 -16.11 10.18 30.69
CA ASP A 568 -17.08 10.80 31.60
C ASP A 568 -18.51 10.85 31.03
N PHE A 569 -18.79 10.17 29.91
CA PHE A 569 -20.10 10.23 29.21
C PHE A 569 -20.54 11.67 28.82
N THR A 570 -19.63 12.65 28.84
CA THR A 570 -19.88 14.07 28.51
C THR A 570 -20.18 14.28 27.03
N THR A 571 -19.42 13.65 26.13
CA THR A 571 -19.76 13.61 24.70
C THR A 571 -21.04 12.82 24.43
N PHE A 572 -21.36 11.85 25.30
CA PHE A 572 -22.62 11.10 25.23
C PHE A 572 -23.80 11.99 25.59
N GLN A 573 -23.67 12.88 26.57
CA GLN A 573 -24.71 13.87 26.88
C GLN A 573 -24.95 14.84 25.72
N GLU A 574 -23.91 15.25 24.97
CA GLU A 574 -24.07 16.04 23.73
C GLU A 574 -24.73 15.26 22.58
N VAL A 575 -24.48 13.95 22.48
CA VAL A 575 -25.22 13.03 21.57
C VAL A 575 -26.68 12.91 22.00
N MET A 576 -26.94 12.83 23.31
CA MET A 576 -28.29 12.77 23.90
C MET A 576 -29.07 14.10 23.74
N ASP A 577 -28.40 15.24 23.86
CA ASP A 577 -29.03 16.57 23.89
C ASP A 577 -29.04 17.29 22.53
N GLY A 578 -28.28 16.83 21.51
CA GLY A 578 -28.03 17.67 20.33
C GLY A 578 -27.79 17.04 18.94
N ALA A 579 -27.54 15.74 18.76
CA ALA A 579 -27.10 15.22 17.45
C ALA A 579 -27.78 13.91 16.99
N ASN A 580 -28.52 13.99 15.86
CA ASN A 580 -29.13 12.87 15.14
C ASN A 580 -28.09 11.97 14.41
N VAL A 581 -27.23 11.24 15.11
CA VAL A 581 -26.15 10.44 14.46
C VAL A 581 -26.03 9.06 15.12
N ALA A 582 -25.83 8.00 14.32
CA ALA A 582 -25.47 6.66 14.84
C ALA A 582 -24.14 6.74 15.61
N TYR A 583 -23.74 5.70 16.35
CA TYR A 583 -22.43 5.61 16.99
C TYR A 583 -21.87 4.20 16.86
N ILE A 584 -20.61 4.10 16.43
CA ILE A 584 -19.82 2.87 16.50
C ILE A 584 -18.43 3.22 17.02
N GLY A 585 -17.99 2.58 18.10
CA GLY A 585 -16.67 2.84 18.68
C GLY A 585 -16.38 1.98 19.89
N TRP A 586 -15.15 2.07 20.39
CA TRP A 586 -14.78 1.39 21.63
C TRP A 586 -15.27 2.15 22.85
N ILE A 587 -15.56 1.43 23.93
CA ILE A 587 -15.71 2.00 25.27
C ILE A 587 -14.95 1.11 26.28
N SER A 588 -14.46 1.72 27.35
CA SER A 588 -13.82 1.01 28.46
C SER A 588 -14.82 0.87 29.61
N SER A 589 -14.97 -0.34 30.15
CA SER A 589 -15.77 -0.60 31.36
C SER A 589 -17.17 0.04 31.35
N PRO A 590 -18.03 -0.24 30.34
CA PRO A 590 -19.39 0.27 30.38
C PRO A 590 -20.13 -0.21 31.64
N PRO A 591 -21.09 0.56 32.17
CA PRO A 591 -21.90 0.14 33.30
C PRO A 591 -22.88 -0.97 32.87
N ILE A 592 -22.41 -2.22 32.93
CA ILE A 592 -23.23 -3.42 32.69
C ILE A 592 -23.61 -4.01 34.05
N GLU A 593 -24.87 -4.44 34.19
CA GLU A 593 -25.46 -4.82 35.48
C GLU A 593 -24.80 -6.06 36.12
N ASP A 594 -24.19 -6.93 35.32
CA ASP A 594 -23.50 -8.14 35.79
C ASP A 594 -22.14 -7.86 36.48
N GLY A 595 -21.69 -6.60 36.50
CA GLY A 595 -20.47 -6.16 37.18
C GLY A 595 -19.18 -6.63 36.51
N SER A 596 -19.25 -7.17 35.30
CA SER A 596 -18.08 -7.57 34.53
C SER A 596 -17.24 -6.35 34.11
N ILE A 597 -15.92 -6.45 34.28
CA ILE A 597 -14.99 -5.39 33.89
C ILE A 597 -14.28 -5.81 32.60
N HIS A 598 -14.63 -5.15 31.50
CA HIS A 598 -14.00 -5.33 30.21
C HIS A 598 -13.17 -4.10 29.85
N LYS A 599 -11.87 -4.30 29.59
CA LYS A 599 -10.94 -3.21 29.28
C LYS A 599 -11.25 -2.49 27.97
N GLN A 600 -11.87 -3.19 27.02
CA GLN A 600 -12.23 -2.67 25.70
C GLN A 600 -13.41 -3.46 25.20
N VAL A 601 -14.49 -2.77 24.84
CA VAL A 601 -15.71 -3.36 24.27
C VAL A 601 -16.14 -2.54 23.07
N LEU A 602 -16.90 -3.13 22.17
CA LEU A 602 -17.43 -2.46 21.00
C LEU A 602 -18.88 -2.04 21.25
N LEU A 603 -19.11 -0.73 21.32
CA LEU A 603 -20.41 -0.13 21.50
C LEU A 603 -21.01 0.26 20.15
N VAL A 604 -22.25 -0.16 19.92
CA VAL A 604 -22.98 0.07 18.67
C VAL A 604 -24.35 0.65 18.98
N PHE A 605 -24.60 1.84 18.47
CA PHE A 605 -25.89 2.50 18.52
C PHE A 605 -26.36 2.88 17.13
N THR A 606 -27.52 2.36 16.79
CA THR A 606 -28.15 2.61 15.51
C THR A 606 -29.20 3.69 15.74
N HIS A 607 -29.06 4.85 15.10
CA HIS A 607 -29.98 5.97 15.31
C HIS A 607 -31.41 5.60 14.87
N GLY A 608 -32.44 5.93 15.64
CA GLY A 608 -33.83 5.58 15.30
C GLY A 608 -34.90 6.58 15.77
N LYS A 609 -35.40 7.42 14.85
CA LYS A 609 -36.82 7.87 14.83
C LYS A 609 -37.63 7.05 13.81
N SER A 610 -37.14 5.85 13.47
CA SER A 610 -37.60 5.04 12.34
C SER A 610 -37.63 3.59 12.78
N ARG A 611 -38.58 2.83 12.23
CA ARG A 611 -38.90 1.45 12.65
C ARG A 611 -37.82 0.39 12.38
N LEU A 612 -36.80 0.67 11.56
CA LEU A 612 -35.78 -0.34 11.22
C LEU A 612 -34.41 0.33 11.09
N SER A 613 -33.55 0.15 12.11
CA SER A 613 -32.17 0.63 12.12
C SER A 613 -31.21 -0.52 12.45
N TYR A 614 -30.16 -0.67 11.64
CA TYR A 614 -29.11 -1.66 11.82
C TYR A 614 -27.74 -1.05 11.56
N ALA A 615 -26.72 -1.66 12.19
CA ALA A 615 -25.32 -1.39 11.92
C ALA A 615 -24.62 -2.71 11.57
N ASN A 616 -23.87 -2.70 10.46
CA ASN A 616 -23.11 -3.83 9.96
C ASN A 616 -21.62 -3.49 10.00
N GLY A 617 -20.82 -4.28 10.71
CA GLY A 617 -19.37 -4.27 10.61
C GLY A 617 -18.91 -5.40 9.70
N TYR A 618 -18.38 -5.07 8.53
CA TYR A 618 -17.82 -6.04 7.59
C TYR A 618 -16.32 -6.22 7.85
N TYR A 619 -15.95 -7.42 8.28
CA TYR A 619 -14.57 -7.80 8.61
C TYR A 619 -14.02 -8.70 7.52
N ASP A 620 -12.89 -8.31 6.93
CA ASP A 620 -12.23 -9.09 5.90
C ASP A 620 -11.37 -10.19 6.53
N LEU A 621 -11.86 -11.43 6.47
CA LEU A 621 -11.16 -12.63 6.92
C LEU A 621 -10.68 -13.48 5.72
N SER A 622 -10.49 -12.87 4.56
CA SER A 622 -10.09 -13.59 3.33
C SER A 622 -8.72 -14.28 3.45
N ASN A 623 -7.88 -13.81 4.38
CA ASN A 623 -6.59 -14.43 4.73
C ASN A 623 -6.72 -15.64 5.70
N ILE A 624 -7.92 -15.90 6.25
CA ILE A 624 -8.18 -17.00 7.17
C ILE A 624 -9.04 -18.04 6.46
N ARG A 625 -8.46 -19.21 6.17
CA ARG A 625 -9.25 -20.36 5.70
C ARG A 625 -9.92 -21.05 6.88
N LEU A 626 -11.24 -21.09 6.85
CA LEU A 626 -12.06 -21.75 7.84
C LEU A 626 -11.80 -23.26 7.82
N GLN A 627 -11.61 -23.86 8.98
CA GLN A 627 -11.41 -25.29 9.15
C GLN A 627 -12.63 -25.91 9.82
N SER A 628 -12.81 -27.21 9.61
CA SER A 628 -13.89 -27.94 10.30
C SER A 628 -13.50 -28.04 11.77
N GLY A 629 -14.34 -27.50 12.66
CA GLY A 629 -14.05 -27.40 14.09
C GLY A 629 -13.47 -26.05 14.53
N ASP A 630 -13.33 -25.07 13.63
CA ASP A 630 -13.27 -23.68 14.07
C ASP A 630 -14.61 -23.29 14.72
N ARG A 631 -14.56 -22.38 15.69
CA ARG A 631 -15.73 -21.96 16.46
C ARG A 631 -15.76 -20.44 16.60
N PHE A 632 -16.93 -19.84 16.49
CA PHE A 632 -17.14 -18.46 16.87
C PHE A 632 -17.67 -18.40 18.31
N GLU A 633 -17.12 -17.51 19.12
CA GLU A 633 -17.53 -17.26 20.50
C GLU A 633 -17.74 -15.76 20.72
N ALA A 634 -18.91 -15.39 21.27
CA ALA A 634 -19.21 -14.01 21.60
C ALA A 634 -19.95 -13.87 22.95
N GLU A 635 -19.78 -12.69 23.53
CA GLU A 635 -20.45 -12.20 24.72
C GLU A 635 -20.99 -10.80 24.39
N VAL A 636 -22.30 -10.63 24.51
CA VAL A 636 -23.02 -9.41 24.13
C VAL A 636 -23.92 -8.93 25.26
N GLY A 637 -24.33 -7.67 25.22
CA GLY A 637 -25.24 -7.07 26.19
C GLY A 637 -25.74 -5.71 25.70
N HIS A 638 -26.23 -4.88 26.62
CA HIS A 638 -26.63 -3.50 26.35
C HIS A 638 -26.02 -2.51 27.34
N VAL A 639 -26.00 -1.22 26.96
CA VAL A 639 -25.52 -0.13 27.80
C VAL A 639 -26.55 1.00 27.77
N TYR A 640 -27.35 1.12 28.83
CA TYR A 640 -28.33 2.20 29.05
C TYR A 640 -29.54 2.23 28.07
N PRO A 641 -30.73 2.69 28.50
CA PRO A 641 -31.14 3.05 29.87
C PRO A 641 -31.34 1.82 30.76
N ASN A 642 -31.43 2.04 32.07
CA ASN A 642 -31.66 1.00 33.07
C ASN A 642 -32.98 0.25 32.76
N PRO A 643 -33.06 -1.09 32.84
CA PRO A 643 -34.26 -1.85 32.47
C PRO A 643 -35.55 -1.41 33.19
N GLU A 644 -35.41 -0.85 34.40
CA GLU A 644 -36.53 -0.34 35.20
C GLU A 644 -37.24 0.89 34.59
N ASP A 645 -36.58 1.61 33.67
CA ASP A 645 -37.08 2.85 33.06
C ASP A 645 -37.78 2.63 31.70
N LEU A 646 -37.89 1.39 31.21
CA LEU A 646 -38.45 1.06 29.90
C LEU A 646 -39.78 0.28 30.00
N PRO A 647 -40.86 0.71 29.31
CA PRO A 647 -42.10 -0.06 29.27
C PRO A 647 -41.98 -1.26 28.30
N LEU A 648 -41.77 -2.47 28.84
CA LEU A 648 -41.98 -3.83 28.27
C LEU A 648 -41.49 -4.14 26.83
N PRO A 649 -41.02 -5.39 26.61
CA PRO A 649 -39.65 -5.70 26.20
C PRO A 649 -39.28 -5.17 24.80
N TYR A 650 -38.10 -4.55 24.73
CA TYR A 650 -37.40 -4.31 23.47
C TYR A 650 -36.18 -5.23 23.41
N ASP A 651 -35.90 -5.73 22.22
CA ASP A 651 -34.91 -6.75 21.99
C ASP A 651 -33.79 -6.19 21.09
N ILE A 652 -32.54 -6.46 21.46
CA ILE A 652 -31.38 -6.21 20.58
C ILE A 652 -30.98 -7.53 19.96
N GLU A 653 -31.00 -7.59 18.63
CA GLU A 653 -30.54 -8.77 17.90
C GLU A 653 -29.09 -8.59 17.46
N PHE A 654 -28.28 -9.60 17.78
CA PHE A 654 -26.90 -9.72 17.35
C PHE A 654 -26.80 -10.86 16.35
N GLN A 655 -26.39 -10.56 15.13
CA GLN A 655 -26.31 -11.54 14.04
C GLN A 655 -24.88 -11.59 13.49
N VAL A 656 -24.43 -12.78 13.11
CA VAL A 656 -23.13 -13.01 12.49
C VAL A 656 -23.36 -13.68 11.15
N PHE A 657 -22.90 -13.06 10.08
CA PHE A 657 -22.98 -13.62 8.73
C PHE A 657 -21.60 -13.94 8.19
N PHE A 658 -21.54 -14.94 7.31
CA PHE A 658 -20.44 -15.16 6.40
C PHE A 658 -20.87 -14.75 5.00
N VAL A 659 -20.03 -13.96 4.34
CA VAL A 659 -20.20 -13.60 2.94
C VAL A 659 -19.00 -14.15 2.18
N GLY A 660 -19.25 -15.18 1.38
CA GLY A 660 -18.20 -15.84 0.60
C GLY A 660 -17.71 -14.97 -0.56
N GLU A 661 -16.43 -15.11 -0.92
CA GLU A 661 -15.89 -14.46 -2.13
C GLU A 661 -16.64 -14.94 -3.39
N GLY A 662 -17.26 -14.00 -4.11
CA GLY A 662 -17.85 -14.25 -5.43
C GLY A 662 -16.79 -14.30 -6.54
N SER A 663 -17.07 -15.02 -7.63
CA SER A 663 -16.15 -15.22 -8.74
C SER A 663 -15.93 -14.01 -9.67
N SER A 664 -16.49 -12.82 -9.40
CA SER A 664 -16.53 -11.73 -10.40
C SER A 664 -16.53 -10.27 -9.90
N GLY A 665 -16.06 -9.95 -8.69
CA GLY A 665 -15.64 -8.57 -8.33
C GLY A 665 -16.71 -7.47 -8.25
N LEU A 666 -17.96 -7.72 -8.66
CA LEU A 666 -19.11 -6.88 -8.37
C LEU A 666 -19.89 -7.49 -7.21
N ILE A 667 -20.45 -6.63 -6.35
CA ILE A 667 -21.39 -6.99 -5.28
C ILE A 667 -22.71 -7.44 -5.95
N GLU A 668 -22.70 -8.59 -6.61
CA GLU A 668 -23.87 -9.41 -6.81
C GLU A 668 -23.82 -10.52 -5.75
N VAL A 669 -24.76 -10.44 -4.82
CA VAL A 669 -24.96 -11.35 -3.70
C VAL A 669 -25.00 -12.79 -4.22
N GLN A 670 -24.03 -13.63 -3.86
CA GLN A 670 -24.07 -15.05 -4.25
C GLN A 670 -24.02 -16.05 -3.09
N GLU A 671 -23.57 -15.68 -1.87
CA GLU A 671 -23.88 -16.49 -0.68
C GLU A 671 -23.69 -15.67 0.60
N VAL A 672 -24.81 -15.26 1.21
CA VAL A 672 -24.83 -14.72 2.58
C VAL A 672 -25.36 -15.83 3.48
N VAL A 673 -24.50 -16.35 4.33
CA VAL A 673 -24.83 -17.42 5.27
C VAL A 673 -24.97 -16.81 6.65
N LEU A 674 -26.16 -16.83 7.23
CA LEU A 674 -26.31 -16.55 8.66
C LEU A 674 -25.62 -17.68 9.44
N LEU A 675 -24.57 -17.34 10.17
CA LEU A 675 -23.79 -18.29 10.95
C LEU A 675 -24.36 -18.47 12.36
N GLY A 676 -24.85 -17.40 12.95
CA GLY A 676 -25.48 -17.42 14.25
C GLY A 676 -26.17 -16.11 14.56
N GLU A 677 -27.19 -16.21 15.40
CA GLU A 677 -27.93 -15.06 15.92
C GLU A 677 -28.26 -15.28 17.39
N VAL A 678 -28.33 -14.19 18.13
CA VAL A 678 -28.86 -14.18 19.47
C VAL A 678 -29.66 -12.92 19.69
N THR A 679 -30.79 -13.07 20.36
CA THR A 679 -31.62 -11.96 20.80
C THR A 679 -31.35 -11.74 22.27
N GLU A 680 -30.89 -10.54 22.61
CA GLU A 680 -30.67 -10.09 23.98
C GLU A 680 -31.92 -9.30 24.40
N TYR A 681 -32.58 -9.77 25.45
CA TYR A 681 -33.72 -9.10 26.05
C TYR A 681 -33.14 -8.08 27.02
N LEU A 682 -33.56 -6.80 27.00
CA LEU A 682 -33.06 -5.75 27.91
C LEU A 682 -33.33 -6.04 29.41
N ASP A 683 -32.74 -7.10 29.96
CA ASP A 683 -32.96 -7.68 31.30
C ASP A 683 -31.76 -7.45 32.23
N GLY A 684 -30.84 -6.60 31.79
CA GLY A 684 -29.60 -6.24 32.47
C GLY A 684 -28.41 -7.19 32.26
N LYS A 685 -28.59 -8.35 31.61
CA LYS A 685 -27.56 -9.40 31.63
C LYS A 685 -26.75 -9.46 30.35
N THR A 686 -25.58 -10.10 30.47
CA THR A 686 -24.77 -10.46 29.33
C THR A 686 -25.20 -11.81 28.79
N THR A 687 -25.33 -11.90 27.47
CA THR A 687 -25.66 -13.13 26.78
C THR A 687 -24.43 -13.67 26.05
N LYS A 688 -24.05 -14.90 26.38
CA LYS A 688 -22.98 -15.64 25.71
C LYS A 688 -23.56 -16.54 24.64
N PHE A 689 -23.01 -16.49 23.44
CA PHE A 689 -23.37 -17.40 22.38
C PHE A 689 -22.14 -17.85 21.61
N SER A 690 -22.19 -19.08 21.12
CA SER A 690 -21.09 -19.66 20.36
C SER A 690 -21.63 -20.74 19.44
N PHE A 691 -20.98 -20.91 18.30
CA PHE A 691 -21.37 -21.91 17.31
C PHE A 691 -20.14 -22.39 16.54
N ASP A 692 -20.17 -23.65 16.12
CA ASP A 692 -19.15 -24.20 15.25
C ASP A 692 -19.33 -23.66 13.84
N ILE A 693 -18.23 -23.39 13.15
CA ILE A 693 -18.28 -22.98 11.75
C ILE A 693 -18.85 -24.13 10.90
N PRO A 694 -19.90 -23.88 10.08
CA PRO A 694 -20.54 -24.91 9.27
C PRO A 694 -19.55 -25.67 8.38
N LYS A 695 -19.68 -26.99 8.29
CA LYS A 695 -18.76 -27.87 7.54
C LYS A 695 -18.65 -27.52 6.05
N ASN A 696 -19.71 -26.99 5.45
CA ASN A 696 -19.72 -26.52 4.06
C ASN A 696 -18.87 -25.26 3.83
N LEU A 697 -18.43 -24.59 4.91
CA LEU A 697 -17.47 -23.50 4.86
C LEU A 697 -16.01 -23.95 5.05
N HIS A 698 -15.76 -25.24 5.22
CA HIS A 698 -14.40 -25.77 5.30
C HIS A 698 -13.56 -25.41 4.06
N GLY A 699 -12.37 -24.87 4.29
CA GLY A 699 -11.44 -24.39 3.28
C GLY A 699 -11.82 -23.06 2.64
N ARG A 700 -12.98 -22.48 2.98
CA ARG A 700 -13.45 -21.19 2.45
C ARG A 700 -12.90 -20.03 3.28
N SER A 701 -12.84 -18.87 2.66
CA SER A 701 -12.48 -17.58 3.25
C SER A 701 -13.41 -16.51 2.67
N GLY A 702 -13.50 -15.37 3.34
CA GLY A 702 -14.42 -14.30 2.95
C GLY A 702 -14.69 -13.35 4.12
N PHE A 703 -15.79 -12.62 4.06
CA PHE A 703 -16.12 -11.63 5.06
C PHE A 703 -16.96 -12.23 6.18
N PHE A 704 -16.70 -11.77 7.40
CA PHE A 704 -17.63 -11.93 8.51
C PHE A 704 -18.33 -10.60 8.74
N VAL A 705 -19.65 -10.64 8.93
CA VAL A 705 -20.44 -9.44 9.19
C VAL A 705 -21.03 -9.54 10.58
N LEU A 706 -20.60 -8.67 11.49
CA LEU A 706 -21.26 -8.50 12.79
C LEU A 706 -22.33 -7.45 12.62
N LYS A 707 -23.59 -7.86 12.79
CA LYS A 707 -24.74 -7.01 12.66
C LYS A 707 -25.42 -6.82 14.01
N VAL A 708 -25.73 -5.58 14.34
CA VAL A 708 -26.55 -5.21 15.49
C VAL A 708 -27.83 -4.57 14.99
N PHE A 709 -28.95 -5.07 15.50
CA PHE A 709 -30.28 -4.52 15.26
C PHE A 709 -30.90 -4.14 16.60
N SER A 710 -31.29 -2.88 16.76
CA SER A 710 -31.73 -2.31 18.05
C SER A 710 -33.25 -2.12 18.16
N GLY A 711 -34.05 -2.82 17.35
CA GLY A 711 -35.52 -2.83 17.45
C GLY A 711 -36.24 -1.60 16.88
N GLU A 712 -37.58 -1.63 16.94
CA GLU A 712 -38.50 -0.57 16.51
C GLU A 712 -38.60 0.55 17.58
N ASP A 713 -38.43 1.81 17.18
CA ASP A 713 -38.83 3.02 17.94
C ASP A 713 -38.12 3.29 19.29
N VAL A 714 -36.90 2.79 19.52
CA VAL A 714 -36.15 3.09 20.75
C VAL A 714 -35.01 4.07 20.48
N GLY A 715 -35.21 5.33 20.85
CA GLY A 715 -34.19 6.39 20.73
C GLY A 715 -32.97 6.22 21.66
N PHE A 716 -32.88 5.13 22.42
CA PHE A 716 -31.99 5.04 23.58
C PHE A 716 -31.29 3.67 23.77
N SER A 717 -31.49 2.65 22.93
CA SER A 717 -30.93 1.31 23.18
C SER A 717 -29.58 1.08 22.46
N TRP A 718 -28.53 0.81 23.22
CA TRP A 718 -27.17 0.54 22.71
C TRP A 718 -26.83 -0.94 22.82
N GLY A 719 -26.37 -1.55 21.73
CA GLY A 719 -25.84 -2.92 21.75
C GLY A 719 -24.34 -2.90 22.02
N VAL A 720 -23.85 -3.81 22.86
CA VAL A 720 -22.42 -3.94 23.16
C VAL A 720 -21.92 -5.35 22.87
N TRP A 721 -20.82 -5.45 22.13
CA TRP A 721 -20.03 -6.67 22.00
C TRP A 721 -18.87 -6.61 23.00
N LEU A 722 -18.98 -7.40 24.06
CA LEU A 722 -17.98 -7.53 25.12
C LEU A 722 -16.80 -8.41 24.70
N ARG A 723 -17.11 -9.40 23.87
CA ARG A 723 -16.16 -10.28 23.19
C ARG A 723 -16.80 -10.81 21.92
N ALA A 724 -16.02 -10.94 20.87
CA ALA A 724 -16.38 -11.70 19.68
C ALA A 724 -15.09 -12.22 19.06
N GLN A 725 -14.92 -13.54 19.01
CA GLN A 725 -13.69 -14.18 18.58
C GLN A 725 -13.98 -15.39 17.69
N LEU A 726 -13.19 -15.54 16.63
CA LEU A 726 -13.09 -16.78 15.86
C LEU A 726 -11.91 -17.59 16.42
N ILE A 727 -12.16 -18.82 16.84
CA ILE A 727 -11.21 -19.69 17.54
C ILE A 727 -10.93 -20.95 16.72
N GLY A 728 -9.66 -21.29 16.57
CA GLY A 728 -9.18 -22.47 15.83
C GLY A 728 -8.71 -23.56 16.78
N TYR A 729 -9.20 -24.78 16.56
CA TYR A 729 -8.89 -25.96 17.37
C TYR A 729 -8.04 -27.02 16.63
N SER A 730 -7.64 -26.75 15.38
CA SER A 730 -6.96 -27.69 14.48
C SER A 730 -5.49 -27.33 14.21
N ILE A 731 -4.67 -28.34 13.89
CA ILE A 731 -3.26 -28.22 13.48
C ILE A 731 -3.20 -27.45 12.16
N ARG A 732 -2.94 -26.14 12.22
CA ARG A 732 -2.65 -25.33 11.04
C ARG A 732 -1.16 -25.48 10.70
N GLN A 733 -0.88 -25.97 9.50
CA GLN A 733 0.45 -26.05 8.88
C GLN A 733 0.82 -24.73 8.22
#